data_AF-A0A950R8L8-F1
#
_entry.id   AF-A0A950R8L8-F1
#
_cell.length_a   1.000
_cell.length_b   1.000
_cell.length_c   1.000
_cell.angle_alpha   90.00
_cell.angle_beta   90.00
_cell.angle_gamma   90.00
#
_symmetry.space_group_name_H-M   'P 1'
#
loop_
_entity.id
_entity.type
_entity.pdbx_description
1 polymer ?
#
loop_
_entity_poly.entity_id
_entity_poly.type
_entity_poly.pdbx_seq_one_letter_code
_entity_poly.pdbx_strand_id
1 'polypeptide(L)'
;LSPERLTVTVFSEDDDAALFWRKVAGLPESRIIRIPTSDTFWRMGDTGPCGPCSEIFFDHGPSVPGGPPGSPEEDGDRFVEIWNLVFMQFEEGPPGVRVPLPRPSIDTGMGLERIAAILQGKHDNYDTDTLRALILASAEATGQEPDGRFRVGHRVIADHLRSTSFLVADGVLPSNEGRGYVLRRIMRRAMRQAYVMGAREPVMWRLVPTLVRQMGAAYPELGRAQPLIEETLLLEETRFKAMLERGLHLLAEETDRLGEREALHGAVAFRLYDTYGFPLDLTQDALREQGRAVDVEGFARAMEEQRARARAAWAGSGEAATEQVFFEIKEKAGATEFLGYATEGAEGEIVALLANGVRVKEAAAGEEVAVILNQTPFYGESGGQVGDTGVISGPDGLRVAVSDTQRKLGDLFVHYGVVASGVARVGQAVLAEVDHARRTAIRAHHSATHLLHEALRRKLGTHVTQKGSLNAPDRLRFDVSQPRPITADELAWVEAEVNRRIRENAEVATRLMTPEAAVEMGAMALFGEKYGEEVRVVTMGAGEGNKPAYSIELCGGTHVRRTGDIGYFRIVGEGAVSAGVRRIEAVAGEAAEALVASQERVLNEAAGALRVSPMDVAERLAAILEDRRRLERQLADAQRKLATGGGAAQVEDVAGVRLAARNLGEVPARELKGLA
;
A
#
# COMPACT_ATOMS: atom_id res chain seq x y z
N LEU A 1 34.62 -18.48 20.27
CA LEU A 1 35.13 -17.25 20.91
C LEU A 1 35.96 -17.65 22.13
N SER A 2 37.00 -16.90 22.51
CA SER A 2 37.77 -17.22 23.72
C SER A 2 36.90 -16.98 24.96
N PRO A 3 36.68 -17.98 25.84
CA PRO A 3 35.89 -17.82 27.05
C PRO A 3 36.40 -16.71 27.98
N GLU A 4 37.70 -16.44 27.96
CA GLU A 4 38.37 -15.43 28.81
C GLU A 4 37.98 -13.99 28.46
N ARG A 5 37.42 -13.78 27.26
CA ARG A 5 36.95 -12.49 26.76
C ARG A 5 35.44 -12.30 26.93
N LEU A 6 34.74 -13.27 27.52
CA LEU A 6 33.32 -13.16 27.76
C LEU A 6 33.06 -12.58 29.15
N THR A 7 32.20 -11.59 29.20
CA THR A 7 31.62 -11.03 30.43
C THR A 7 30.10 -11.13 30.29
N VAL A 8 29.39 -11.45 31.36
CA VAL A 8 27.92 -11.53 31.34
C VAL A 8 27.32 -10.52 32.30
N THR A 9 26.18 -9.95 31.94
CA THR A 9 25.33 -9.17 32.84
C THR A 9 24.15 -10.03 33.26
N VAL A 10 23.66 -9.82 34.48
CA VAL A 10 22.43 -10.44 34.99
C VAL A 10 21.61 -9.39 35.72
N PHE A 11 20.29 -9.53 35.67
CA PHE A 11 19.39 -8.73 36.49
C PHE A 11 19.75 -8.89 37.97
N SER A 12 19.83 -7.78 38.71
CA SER A 12 20.39 -7.81 40.07
C SER A 12 19.66 -8.76 41.03
N GLU A 13 18.37 -8.98 40.82
CA GLU A 13 17.50 -9.87 41.62
C GLU A 13 17.44 -11.31 41.08
N ASP A 14 18.06 -11.59 39.93
CA ASP A 14 18.10 -12.93 39.31
C ASP A 14 19.33 -13.73 39.80
N ASP A 15 19.17 -14.32 40.98
CA ASP A 15 20.19 -15.18 41.59
C ASP A 15 20.43 -16.48 40.82
N ASP A 16 19.40 -16.98 40.13
CA ASP A 16 19.46 -18.22 39.38
C ASP A 16 20.38 -18.08 38.17
N ALA A 17 20.23 -17.01 37.38
CA ALA A 17 21.08 -16.72 36.24
C ALA A 17 22.57 -16.60 36.65
N ALA A 18 22.86 -15.85 37.72
CA ALA A 18 24.22 -15.72 38.26
C ALA A 18 24.80 -17.07 38.69
N LEU A 19 23.99 -17.90 39.34
CA LEU A 19 24.39 -19.23 39.78
C LEU A 19 24.72 -20.15 38.61
N PHE A 20 23.90 -20.14 37.55
CA PHE A 20 24.10 -20.98 36.37
C PHE A 20 25.31 -20.54 35.54
N TRP A 21 25.55 -19.23 35.37
CA TRP A 21 26.77 -18.75 34.72
C TRP A 21 28.04 -19.23 35.42
N ARG A 22 28.04 -19.22 36.76
CA ARG A 22 29.17 -19.74 37.55
C ARG A 22 29.29 -21.26 37.49
N LYS A 23 28.19 -21.99 37.69
CA LYS A 23 28.21 -23.47 37.84
C LYS A 23 28.29 -24.21 36.52
N VAL A 24 27.55 -23.76 35.50
CA VAL A 24 27.38 -24.47 34.22
C VAL A 24 28.39 -23.95 33.20
N ALA A 25 28.47 -22.64 33.01
CA ALA A 25 29.40 -22.04 32.03
C ALA A 25 30.83 -21.86 32.60
N GLY A 26 31.00 -21.97 33.92
CA GLY A 26 32.31 -21.89 34.57
C GLY A 26 32.92 -20.49 34.58
N LEU A 27 32.10 -19.43 34.42
CA LEU A 27 32.59 -18.06 34.45
C LEU A 27 33.04 -17.65 35.86
N PRO A 28 34.20 -16.98 36.01
CA PRO A 28 34.61 -16.44 37.29
C PRO A 28 33.68 -15.29 37.71
N GLU A 29 33.53 -15.09 39.02
CA GLU A 29 32.64 -14.08 39.59
C GLU A 29 32.98 -12.65 39.11
N SER A 30 34.24 -12.36 38.84
CA SER A 30 34.69 -11.08 38.28
C SER A 30 34.20 -10.79 36.85
N ARG A 31 33.60 -11.79 36.17
CA ARG A 31 33.02 -11.68 34.81
C ARG A 31 31.49 -11.77 34.83
N ILE A 32 30.86 -11.85 35.99
CA ILE A 32 29.40 -11.88 36.17
C ILE A 32 28.99 -10.58 36.85
N ILE A 33 28.46 -9.63 36.07
CA ILE A 33 28.11 -8.28 36.53
C ILE A 33 26.61 -8.22 36.82
N ARG A 34 26.25 -7.78 38.02
CA ARG A 34 24.85 -7.57 38.40
C ARG A 34 24.43 -6.14 38.12
N ILE A 35 23.37 -5.95 37.35
CA ILE A 35 22.86 -4.63 36.97
C ILE A 35 21.44 -4.45 37.57
N PRO A 36 21.19 -3.39 38.38
CA PRO A 36 19.90 -3.17 39.02
C PRO A 36 18.91 -2.36 38.18
N THR A 37 19.32 -1.86 37.02
CA THR A 37 18.52 -1.00 36.14
C THR A 37 17.64 -1.82 35.19
N SER A 38 16.78 -1.12 34.44
CA SER A 38 15.98 -1.69 33.35
C SER A 38 16.81 -2.33 32.24
N ASP A 39 18.12 -2.07 32.19
CA ASP A 39 18.99 -2.55 31.12
C ASP A 39 19.06 -4.09 31.10
N THR A 40 18.84 -4.75 32.23
CA THR A 40 18.75 -6.22 32.32
C THR A 40 17.32 -6.72 32.60
N PHE A 41 16.30 -5.92 32.26
CA PHE A 41 14.90 -6.31 32.30
C PHE A 41 14.21 -6.00 30.98
N TRP A 42 14.05 -7.03 30.15
CA TRP A 42 13.52 -6.88 28.80
C TRP A 42 11.98 -6.77 28.81
N ARG A 43 11.46 -5.93 27.91
CA ARG A 43 10.02 -5.70 27.70
C ARG A 43 9.73 -5.60 26.21
N MET A 44 8.62 -6.20 25.76
CA MET A 44 8.15 -6.06 24.37
C MET A 44 7.75 -4.62 24.02
N GLY A 45 7.26 -3.85 24.99
CA GLY A 45 6.79 -2.48 24.85
C GLY A 45 6.15 -1.97 26.15
N ASP A 46 5.25 -0.98 26.05
CA ASP A 46 4.52 -0.43 27.21
C ASP A 46 3.62 -1.49 27.89
N THR A 47 3.12 -2.43 27.09
CA THR A 47 2.39 -3.63 27.53
C THR A 47 2.90 -4.83 26.74
N GLY A 48 2.87 -6.02 27.33
CA GLY A 48 3.30 -7.25 26.67
C GLY A 48 4.14 -8.16 27.56
N PRO A 49 4.60 -9.31 27.02
CA PRO A 49 5.53 -10.19 27.71
C PRO A 49 6.82 -9.46 28.12
N CYS A 50 7.31 -9.77 29.32
CA CYS A 50 8.52 -9.20 29.90
C CYS A 50 9.20 -10.17 30.88
N GLY A 51 10.44 -9.86 31.25
CA GLY A 51 11.18 -10.63 32.23
C GLY A 51 12.62 -10.18 32.43
N PRO A 52 13.29 -10.72 33.45
CA PRO A 52 14.74 -10.51 33.62
C PRO A 52 15.48 -11.10 32.42
N CYS A 53 16.60 -10.49 32.08
CA CYS A 53 17.49 -11.00 31.05
C CYS A 53 18.94 -11.03 31.49
N SER A 54 19.71 -11.83 30.77
CA SER A 54 21.16 -11.93 30.92
C SER A 54 21.82 -11.73 29.56
N GLU A 55 22.72 -10.76 29.49
CA GLU A 55 23.38 -10.40 28.24
C GLU A 55 24.84 -10.85 28.28
N ILE A 56 25.34 -11.28 27.13
CA ILE A 56 26.70 -11.77 26.95
C ILE A 56 27.46 -10.71 26.17
N PHE A 57 28.55 -10.22 26.75
CA PHE A 57 29.46 -9.25 26.16
C PHE A 57 30.79 -9.88 25.77
N PHE A 58 31.36 -9.41 24.66
CA PHE A 58 32.72 -9.72 24.24
C PHE A 58 33.65 -8.53 24.50
N ASP A 59 34.77 -8.79 25.20
CA ASP A 59 35.84 -7.82 25.48
C ASP A 59 36.87 -7.84 24.34
N HIS A 60 36.86 -6.80 23.51
CA HIS A 60 37.85 -6.59 22.45
C HIS A 60 39.27 -6.36 22.97
N GLY A 61 39.40 -5.99 24.25
CA GLY A 61 40.65 -5.76 24.96
C GLY A 61 40.93 -4.28 25.24
N PRO A 62 41.91 -3.99 26.11
CA PRO A 62 42.16 -2.64 26.64
C PRO A 62 42.68 -1.63 25.60
N SER A 63 43.06 -2.08 24.40
CA SER A 63 43.43 -1.18 23.29
C SER A 63 42.21 -0.49 22.66
N VAL A 64 40.99 -0.97 22.93
CA VAL A 64 39.74 -0.37 22.48
C VAL A 64 39.16 0.46 23.63
N PRO A 65 38.70 1.71 23.40
CA PRO A 65 38.05 2.53 24.42
C PRO A 65 36.73 1.92 24.94
N GLY A 66 36.43 2.13 26.21
CA GLY A 66 35.21 1.66 26.89
C GLY A 66 35.52 0.81 28.13
N GLY A 67 34.60 0.84 29.09
CA GLY A 67 34.60 0.10 30.34
C GLY A 67 33.63 -1.08 30.32
N PRO A 68 33.67 -1.96 31.34
CA PRO A 68 32.70 -3.05 31.47
C PRO A 68 31.25 -2.52 31.53
N PRO A 69 30.25 -3.32 31.12
CA PRO A 69 28.85 -2.91 31.20
C PRO A 69 28.44 -2.58 32.64
N GLY A 70 27.65 -1.53 32.82
CA GLY A 70 27.22 -1.01 34.12
C GLY A 70 28.27 -0.15 34.86
N SER A 71 29.41 0.16 34.23
CA SER A 71 30.42 1.08 34.77
C SER A 71 30.22 2.52 34.28
N PRO A 72 30.72 3.54 34.99
CA PRO A 72 30.66 4.94 34.51
C PRO A 72 31.35 5.17 33.16
N GLU A 73 32.29 4.30 32.79
CA GLU A 73 33.00 4.34 31.52
C GLU A 73 32.45 3.32 30.49
N GLU A 74 31.27 2.73 30.69
CA GLU A 74 30.72 1.68 29.83
C GLU A 74 30.58 2.09 28.35
N ASP A 75 30.43 3.38 28.08
CA ASP A 75 30.39 3.93 26.73
C ASP A 75 31.68 3.64 25.95
N GLY A 76 31.56 2.91 24.84
CA GLY A 76 32.67 2.62 23.92
C GLY A 76 32.50 1.30 23.19
N ASP A 77 33.50 0.95 22.37
CA ASP A 77 33.47 -0.26 21.52
C ASP A 77 34.19 -1.46 22.15
N ARG A 78 34.72 -1.32 23.37
CA ARG A 78 35.49 -2.41 24.01
C ARG A 78 34.62 -3.60 24.38
N PHE A 79 33.49 -3.37 25.02
CA PHE A 79 32.54 -4.40 25.42
C PHE A 79 31.34 -4.33 24.50
N VAL A 80 31.21 -5.33 23.63
CA VAL A 80 30.06 -5.41 22.72
C VAL A 80 29.14 -6.54 23.15
N GLU A 81 27.86 -6.24 23.33
CA GLU A 81 26.82 -7.23 23.58
C GLU A 81 26.66 -8.11 22.34
N ILE A 82 26.85 -9.43 22.46
CA ILE A 82 26.78 -10.36 21.33
C ILE A 82 25.54 -11.24 21.36
N TRP A 83 24.93 -11.39 22.52
CA TRP A 83 23.80 -12.29 22.74
C TRP A 83 23.00 -11.85 23.97
N ASN A 84 21.68 -11.83 23.86
CA ASN A 84 20.76 -11.65 24.98
C ASN A 84 19.93 -12.92 25.24
N LEU A 85 19.78 -13.28 26.52
CA LEU A 85 18.93 -14.36 27.02
C LEU A 85 17.82 -13.75 27.89
N VAL A 86 16.60 -13.70 27.37
CA VAL A 86 15.43 -13.15 28.07
C VAL A 86 14.61 -14.28 28.65
N PHE A 87 14.40 -14.24 29.97
CA PHE A 87 13.57 -15.20 30.68
C PHE A 87 12.16 -14.61 30.83
N MET A 88 11.33 -14.76 29.80
CA MET A 88 9.96 -14.22 29.81
C MET A 88 9.13 -14.96 30.86
N GLN A 89 8.78 -14.22 31.92
CA GLN A 89 8.09 -14.74 33.10
C GLN A 89 6.79 -13.99 33.40
N PHE A 90 6.61 -12.79 32.85
CA PHE A 90 5.49 -11.92 33.17
C PHE A 90 4.85 -11.32 31.93
N GLU A 91 3.59 -10.92 32.08
CA GLU A 91 2.85 -10.07 31.16
C GLU A 91 2.69 -8.70 31.85
N GLU A 92 3.23 -7.65 31.23
CA GLU A 92 3.07 -6.28 31.68
C GLU A 92 1.77 -5.69 31.11
N GLY A 93 0.88 -5.25 31.99
CA GLY A 93 -0.35 -4.53 31.65
C GLY A 93 -0.20 -3.01 31.83
N PRO A 94 -1.32 -2.28 31.99
CA PRO A 94 -1.28 -0.86 32.32
C PRO A 94 -0.42 -0.58 33.57
N PRO A 95 0.09 0.66 33.75
CA PRO A 95 1.04 0.99 34.81
C PRO A 95 0.62 0.43 36.19
N GLY A 96 1.48 -0.41 36.76
CA GLY A 96 1.26 -1.07 38.05
C GLY A 96 0.65 -2.49 37.97
N VAL A 97 0.31 -2.98 36.78
CA VAL A 97 -0.20 -4.35 36.58
C VAL A 97 0.88 -5.22 35.93
N ARG A 98 1.36 -6.22 36.66
CA ARG A 98 2.23 -7.27 36.15
C ARG A 98 1.73 -8.61 36.65
N VAL A 99 1.48 -9.55 35.74
CA VAL A 99 0.98 -10.88 36.08
C VAL A 99 1.93 -11.96 35.57
N PRO A 100 2.11 -13.09 36.26
CA PRO A 100 2.91 -14.20 35.76
C PRO A 100 2.36 -14.75 34.44
N LEU A 101 3.24 -15.11 33.51
CA LEU A 101 2.85 -15.80 32.29
C LEU A 101 2.35 -17.23 32.62
N PRO A 102 1.25 -17.68 32.02
CA PRO A 102 0.77 -19.07 32.19
C PRO A 102 1.80 -20.11 31.76
N ARG A 103 2.66 -19.75 30.81
CA ARG A 103 3.76 -20.56 30.29
C ARG A 103 4.99 -19.68 30.09
N PRO A 104 5.92 -19.63 31.05
CA PRO A 104 7.20 -18.95 30.87
C PRO A 104 7.98 -19.53 29.69
N SER A 105 8.80 -18.70 29.05
CA SER A 105 9.60 -19.11 27.89
C SER A 105 10.94 -18.37 27.85
N ILE A 106 11.85 -18.89 27.04
CA ILE A 106 13.16 -18.29 26.81
C ILE A 106 13.12 -17.65 25.43
N ASP A 107 13.27 -16.33 25.39
CA ASP A 107 13.52 -15.59 24.17
C ASP A 107 15.01 -15.28 24.09
N THR A 108 15.61 -15.46 22.92
CA THR A 108 17.05 -15.30 22.78
C THR A 108 17.43 -14.68 21.46
N GLY A 109 18.31 -13.67 21.51
CA GLY A 109 18.76 -12.93 20.34
C GLY A 109 20.27 -12.87 20.29
N MET A 110 20.86 -13.50 19.27
CA MET A 110 22.30 -13.41 18.99
C MET A 110 22.53 -12.53 17.78
N GLY A 111 23.33 -11.47 17.92
CA GLY A 111 23.64 -10.54 16.84
C GLY A 111 24.62 -11.16 15.84
N LEU A 112 24.14 -11.71 14.73
CA LEU A 112 24.97 -12.36 13.71
C LEU A 112 26.08 -11.44 13.19
N GLU A 113 25.78 -10.17 12.93
CA GLU A 113 26.74 -9.18 12.43
C GLU A 113 27.85 -8.90 13.46
N ARG A 114 27.50 -8.83 14.74
CA ARG A 114 28.46 -8.62 15.83
C ARG A 114 29.37 -9.84 15.98
N ILE A 115 28.81 -11.05 15.91
CA ILE A 115 29.59 -12.30 15.91
C ILE A 115 30.52 -12.36 14.69
N ALA A 116 30.04 -12.01 13.50
CA ALA A 116 30.84 -11.98 12.29
C ALA A 116 32.01 -10.99 12.39
N ALA A 117 31.78 -9.78 12.92
CA ALA A 117 32.84 -8.79 13.16
C ALA A 117 33.93 -9.37 14.06
N ILE A 118 33.55 -10.00 15.18
CA ILE A 118 34.51 -10.60 16.11
C ILE A 118 35.30 -11.74 15.47
N LEU A 119 34.64 -12.63 14.73
CA LEU A 119 35.31 -13.74 14.03
C LEU A 119 36.28 -13.26 12.94
N GLN A 120 36.02 -12.08 12.36
CA GLN A 120 36.90 -11.42 11.40
C GLN A 120 37.97 -10.52 12.07
N GLY A 121 38.05 -10.51 13.40
CA GLY A 121 39.01 -9.69 14.15
C GLY A 121 38.72 -8.19 14.10
N LYS A 122 37.46 -7.81 13.84
CA LYS A 122 36.96 -6.43 13.82
C LYS A 122 36.21 -6.11 15.11
N HIS A 123 36.11 -4.83 15.43
CA HIS A 123 35.31 -4.31 16.56
C HIS A 123 34.07 -3.52 16.08
N ASP A 124 33.90 -3.41 14.76
CA ASP A 124 32.81 -2.67 14.14
C ASP A 124 32.19 -3.54 13.03
N ASN A 125 30.87 -3.68 13.04
CA ASN A 125 30.12 -4.46 12.05
C ASN A 125 30.34 -3.93 10.63
N TYR A 126 30.55 -2.63 10.46
CA TYR A 126 30.79 -2.02 9.15
C TYR A 126 32.12 -2.41 8.53
N ASP A 127 33.03 -3.00 9.31
CA ASP A 127 34.32 -3.49 8.83
C ASP A 127 34.31 -4.98 8.46
N THR A 128 33.15 -5.65 8.60
CA THR A 128 32.94 -7.00 8.07
C THR A 128 33.04 -7.00 6.55
N ASP A 129 33.54 -8.09 5.96
CA ASP A 129 33.63 -8.29 4.51
C ASP A 129 32.36 -7.88 3.74
N THR A 130 31.19 -8.29 4.24
CA THR A 130 29.88 -8.03 3.62
C THR A 130 29.55 -6.54 3.61
N LEU A 131 29.56 -5.86 4.76
CA LEU A 131 29.22 -4.44 4.83
C LEU A 131 30.32 -3.56 4.22
N ARG A 132 31.58 -3.96 4.36
CA ARG A 132 32.72 -3.26 3.75
C ARG A 132 32.63 -3.29 2.23
N ALA A 133 32.23 -4.40 1.62
CA ALA A 133 32.02 -4.47 0.18
C ALA A 133 30.94 -3.49 -0.31
N LEU A 134 29.86 -3.31 0.45
CA LEU A 134 28.80 -2.34 0.14
C LEU A 134 29.28 -0.89 0.32
N ILE A 135 30.05 -0.62 1.38
CA ILE A 135 30.67 0.70 1.62
C ILE A 135 31.61 1.07 0.48
N LEU A 136 32.45 0.13 0.02
CA LEU A 136 33.35 0.35 -1.10
C LEU A 136 32.60 0.60 -2.41
N ALA A 137 31.53 -0.14 -2.68
CA ALA A 137 30.68 0.10 -3.85
C ALA A 137 29.98 1.47 -3.79
N SER A 138 29.54 1.90 -2.60
CA SER A 138 29.01 3.25 -2.40
C SER A 138 30.05 4.32 -2.66
N ALA A 139 31.25 4.16 -2.11
CA ALA A 139 32.38 5.07 -2.31
C ALA A 139 32.73 5.23 -3.81
N GLU A 140 32.84 4.11 -4.53
CA GLU A 140 33.06 4.09 -5.98
C GLU A 140 31.92 4.81 -6.74
N ALA A 141 30.66 4.50 -6.41
CA ALA A 141 29.51 5.09 -7.09
C ALA A 141 29.39 6.61 -6.88
N THR A 142 29.85 7.12 -5.75
CA THR A 142 29.82 8.57 -5.42
C THR A 142 31.12 9.32 -5.73
N GLY A 143 32.22 8.60 -5.99
CA GLY A 143 33.55 9.21 -6.16
C GLY A 143 34.10 9.85 -4.88
N GLN A 144 33.80 9.26 -3.71
CA GLN A 144 34.24 9.74 -2.39
C GLN A 144 35.10 8.69 -1.69
N GLU A 145 35.97 9.11 -0.77
CA GLU A 145 36.79 8.19 0.02
C GLU A 145 35.94 7.43 1.06
N PRO A 146 36.03 6.08 1.14
CA PRO A 146 35.18 5.26 1.99
C PRO A 146 35.34 5.57 3.48
N ASP A 147 36.55 5.95 3.91
CA ASP A 147 36.90 6.27 5.30
C ASP A 147 37.20 7.76 5.50
N GLY A 148 36.88 8.60 4.51
CA GLY A 148 37.11 10.04 4.55
C GLY A 148 36.01 10.81 5.28
N ARG A 149 35.81 12.07 4.88
CA ARG A 149 34.79 12.97 5.46
C ARG A 149 33.39 12.36 5.53
N PHE A 150 33.03 11.52 4.56
CA PHE A 150 31.69 10.95 4.42
C PHE A 150 31.57 9.50 4.92
N ARG A 151 32.53 8.99 5.73
CA ARG A 151 32.52 7.63 6.29
C ARG A 151 31.15 7.20 6.86
N VAL A 152 30.52 8.06 7.66
CA VAL A 152 29.21 7.78 8.27
C VAL A 152 28.13 7.66 7.20
N GLY A 153 28.15 8.50 6.16
CA GLY A 153 27.19 8.46 5.08
C GLY A 153 27.27 7.15 4.29
N HIS A 154 28.47 6.63 4.02
CA HIS A 154 28.63 5.33 3.34
C HIS A 154 28.08 4.17 4.19
N ARG A 155 28.26 4.21 5.51
CA ARG A 155 27.67 3.23 6.44
C ARG A 155 26.14 3.26 6.40
N VAL A 156 25.56 4.45 6.41
CA VAL A 156 24.11 4.64 6.26
C VAL A 156 23.62 4.09 4.92
N ILE A 157 24.31 4.38 3.81
CA ILE A 157 23.94 3.85 2.49
C ILE A 157 23.99 2.32 2.47
N ALA A 158 25.06 1.70 2.97
CA ALA A 158 25.21 0.25 2.97
C ALA A 158 24.11 -0.46 3.79
N ASP A 159 23.86 0.03 5.01
CA ASP A 159 22.85 -0.53 5.92
C ASP A 159 21.42 -0.36 5.38
N HIS A 160 21.11 0.83 4.87
CA HIS A 160 19.78 1.13 4.38
C HIS A 160 19.53 0.52 3.00
N LEU A 161 20.55 0.35 2.14
CA LEU A 161 20.44 -0.45 0.93
C LEU A 161 20.01 -1.88 1.26
N ARG A 162 20.66 -2.50 2.26
CA ARG A 162 20.30 -3.84 2.73
C ARG A 162 18.86 -3.87 3.23
N SER A 163 18.53 -3.02 4.21
CA SER A 163 17.19 -2.97 4.82
C SER A 163 16.07 -2.75 3.80
N THR A 164 16.26 -1.82 2.86
CA THR A 164 15.26 -1.50 1.83
C THR A 164 15.09 -2.63 0.83
N SER A 165 16.18 -3.29 0.45
CA SER A 165 16.15 -4.42 -0.48
C SER A 165 15.42 -5.63 0.09
N PHE A 166 15.65 -5.96 1.37
CA PHE A 166 14.92 -7.03 2.05
C PHE A 166 13.42 -6.71 2.17
N LEU A 167 13.08 -5.50 2.61
CA LEU A 167 11.67 -5.08 2.70
C LEU A 167 10.94 -5.17 1.35
N VAL A 168 11.59 -4.75 0.25
CA VAL A 168 11.02 -4.84 -1.09
C VAL A 168 10.95 -6.29 -1.57
N ALA A 169 11.94 -7.12 -1.27
CA ALA A 169 11.90 -8.55 -1.57
C ALA A 169 10.73 -9.26 -0.86
N ASP A 170 10.39 -8.81 0.36
CA ASP A 170 9.25 -9.29 1.15
C ASP A 170 7.90 -8.65 0.73
N GLY A 171 7.87 -7.89 -0.36
CA GLY A 171 6.64 -7.31 -0.94
C GLY A 171 6.18 -6.00 -0.32
N VAL A 172 7.00 -5.35 0.51
CA VAL A 172 6.74 -3.99 1.00
C VAL A 172 7.13 -2.99 -0.08
N LEU A 173 6.19 -2.14 -0.50
CA LEU A 173 6.44 -1.07 -1.46
C LEU A 173 6.33 0.31 -0.80
N PRO A 174 7.08 1.33 -1.28
CA PRO A 174 7.03 2.68 -0.73
C PRO A 174 5.62 3.27 -0.76
N SER A 175 5.16 3.77 0.38
CA SER A 175 3.80 4.32 0.53
C SER A 175 3.79 5.54 1.47
N ASN A 176 2.64 6.21 1.63
CA ASN A 176 2.49 7.32 2.57
C ASN A 176 2.18 6.86 4.01
N GLU A 177 1.86 5.58 4.23
CA GLU A 177 1.34 5.09 5.52
C GLU A 177 1.88 3.69 5.90
N GLY A 178 1.80 3.36 7.20
CA GLY A 178 2.17 2.04 7.73
C GLY A 178 3.61 1.62 7.38
N ARG A 179 3.80 0.34 7.07
CA ARG A 179 5.13 -0.22 6.69
C ARG A 179 5.74 0.40 5.44
N GLY A 180 4.92 0.82 4.48
CA GLY A 180 5.39 1.46 3.25
C GLY A 180 5.97 2.86 3.49
N TYR A 181 5.45 3.58 4.49
CA TYR A 181 6.03 4.84 4.96
C TYR A 181 7.40 4.63 5.61
N VAL A 182 7.53 3.60 6.45
CA VAL A 182 8.82 3.25 7.09
C VAL A 182 9.88 2.91 6.04
N LEU A 183 9.55 2.07 5.06
CA LEU A 183 10.43 1.76 3.94
C LEU A 183 10.90 3.04 3.22
N ARG A 184 9.95 3.89 2.84
CA ARG A 184 10.25 5.16 2.15
C ARG A 184 11.17 6.07 2.98
N ARG A 185 10.97 6.12 4.30
CA ARG A 185 11.83 6.88 5.23
C ARG A 185 13.28 6.37 5.22
N ILE A 186 13.48 5.06 5.30
CA ILE A 186 14.81 4.43 5.25
C ILE A 186 15.48 4.71 3.90
N MET A 187 14.75 4.54 2.79
CA MET A 187 15.25 4.83 1.43
C MET A 187 15.74 6.28 1.30
N ARG A 188 14.90 7.25 1.71
CA ARG A 188 15.21 8.68 1.58
C ARG A 188 16.41 9.10 2.41
N ARG A 189 16.60 8.50 3.59
CA ARG A 189 17.78 8.76 4.43
C ARG A 189 19.08 8.34 3.73
N ALA A 190 19.09 7.21 3.03
CA ALA A 190 20.23 6.77 2.22
C ALA A 190 20.46 7.67 1.00
N MET A 191 19.39 7.97 0.25
CA MET A 191 19.45 8.82 -0.94
C MET A 191 19.93 10.24 -0.61
N ARG A 192 19.56 10.78 0.56
CA ARG A 192 20.08 12.07 1.05
C ARG A 192 21.59 12.03 1.24
N GLN A 193 22.14 10.96 1.82
CA GLN A 193 23.59 10.83 2.00
C GLN A 193 24.32 10.84 0.66
N ALA A 194 23.81 10.11 -0.33
CA ALA A 194 24.35 10.15 -1.69
C ALA A 194 24.31 11.55 -2.30
N TYR A 195 23.20 12.28 -2.13
CA TYR A 195 23.08 13.66 -2.60
C TYR A 195 24.08 14.62 -1.93
N VAL A 196 24.26 14.51 -0.61
CA VAL A 196 25.23 15.32 0.16
C VAL A 196 26.67 15.03 -0.26
N MET A 197 26.97 13.80 -0.67
CA MET A 197 28.26 13.39 -1.25
C MET A 197 28.49 13.92 -2.68
N GLY A 198 27.49 14.59 -3.28
CA GLY A 198 27.58 15.19 -4.60
C GLY A 198 27.04 14.32 -5.74
N ALA A 199 26.42 13.17 -5.45
CA ALA A 199 25.79 12.36 -6.49
C ALA A 199 24.63 13.13 -7.13
N ARG A 200 24.71 13.36 -8.45
CA ARG A 200 23.66 14.03 -9.23
C ARG A 200 22.72 13.06 -9.91
N GLU A 201 23.20 11.89 -10.30
CA GLU A 201 22.37 10.83 -10.86
C GLU A 201 21.93 9.86 -9.77
N PRO A 202 20.78 9.16 -9.91
CA PRO A 202 20.38 8.10 -8.99
C PRO A 202 21.46 7.01 -8.85
N VAL A 203 21.91 6.73 -7.63
CA VAL A 203 22.99 5.78 -7.34
C VAL A 203 22.55 4.56 -6.56
N MET A 204 21.47 4.62 -5.77
CA MET A 204 21.09 3.53 -4.86
C MET A 204 20.80 2.23 -5.61
N TRP A 205 20.05 2.31 -6.71
CA TRP A 205 19.72 1.15 -7.54
C TRP A 205 20.97 0.47 -8.14
N ARG A 206 22.04 1.23 -8.39
CA ARG A 206 23.31 0.70 -8.93
C ARG A 206 24.07 -0.15 -7.93
N LEU A 207 23.74 -0.04 -6.64
CA LEU A 207 24.37 -0.80 -5.57
C LEU A 207 23.70 -2.17 -5.34
N VAL A 208 22.46 -2.37 -5.82
CA VAL A 208 21.70 -3.61 -5.64
C VAL A 208 22.43 -4.84 -6.18
N PRO A 209 23.09 -4.81 -7.36
CA PRO A 209 23.87 -5.96 -7.83
C PRO A 209 24.98 -6.36 -6.86
N THR A 210 25.60 -5.40 -6.16
CA THR A 210 26.64 -5.70 -5.15
C THR A 210 26.01 -6.37 -3.93
N LEU A 211 24.86 -5.91 -3.47
CA LEU A 211 24.12 -6.56 -2.39
C LEU A 211 23.75 -8.00 -2.74
N VAL A 212 23.21 -8.23 -3.94
CA VAL A 212 22.85 -9.58 -4.41
C VAL A 212 24.07 -10.48 -4.50
N ARG A 213 25.24 -9.96 -4.92
CA ARG A 213 26.49 -10.75 -4.91
C ARG A 213 26.93 -11.13 -3.49
N GLN A 214 26.76 -10.24 -2.51
CA GLN A 214 27.19 -10.50 -1.13
C GLN A 214 26.23 -11.42 -0.38
N MET A 215 24.92 -11.30 -0.63
CA MET A 215 23.89 -11.93 0.22
C MET A 215 22.98 -12.91 -0.54
N GLY A 216 22.87 -12.81 -1.86
CA GLY A 216 21.85 -13.52 -2.65
C GLY A 216 21.95 -15.05 -2.65
N ALA A 217 23.12 -15.62 -2.32
CA ALA A 217 23.27 -17.06 -2.16
C ALA A 217 22.56 -17.59 -0.90
N ALA A 218 22.65 -16.84 0.22
CA ALA A 218 21.96 -17.18 1.46
C ALA A 218 20.49 -16.71 1.46
N TYR A 219 20.18 -15.68 0.66
CA TYR A 219 18.87 -15.05 0.56
C TYR A 219 18.39 -14.98 -0.91
N PRO A 220 17.93 -16.11 -1.50
CA PRO A 220 17.55 -16.20 -2.91
C PRO A 220 16.40 -15.27 -3.33
N GLU A 221 15.56 -14.84 -2.38
CA GLU A 221 14.55 -13.79 -2.53
C GLU A 221 15.15 -12.48 -3.05
N LEU A 222 16.36 -12.10 -2.65
CA LEU A 222 17.03 -10.89 -3.16
C LEU A 222 17.32 -11.00 -4.66
N GLY A 223 17.76 -12.17 -5.13
CA GLY A 223 18.00 -12.41 -6.55
C GLY A 223 16.70 -12.41 -7.36
N ARG A 224 15.63 -13.03 -6.82
CA ARG A 224 14.30 -13.03 -7.45
C ARG A 224 13.69 -11.63 -7.54
N ALA A 225 13.87 -10.83 -6.50
CA ALA A 225 13.29 -9.48 -6.40
C ALA A 225 14.20 -8.38 -6.98
N GLN A 226 15.43 -8.69 -7.40
CA GLN A 226 16.41 -7.70 -7.87
C GLN A 226 15.83 -6.69 -8.88
N PRO A 227 15.10 -7.10 -9.95
CA PRO A 227 14.52 -6.14 -10.90
C PRO A 227 13.54 -5.16 -10.24
N LEU A 228 12.70 -5.64 -9.31
CA LEU A 228 11.76 -4.81 -8.56
C LEU A 228 12.48 -3.85 -7.61
N ILE A 229 13.53 -4.33 -6.92
CA ILE A 229 14.33 -3.51 -6.00
C ILE A 229 15.01 -2.39 -6.77
N GLU A 230 15.66 -2.70 -7.90
CA GLU A 230 16.33 -1.73 -8.77
C GLU A 230 15.34 -0.68 -9.31
N GLU A 231 14.20 -1.11 -9.87
CA GLU A 231 13.18 -0.20 -10.38
C GLU A 231 12.59 0.69 -9.27
N THR A 232 12.30 0.11 -8.10
CA THR A 232 11.74 0.82 -6.94
C THR A 232 12.72 1.89 -6.43
N LEU A 233 13.99 1.53 -6.24
CA LEU A 233 15.02 2.48 -5.81
C LEU A 233 15.24 3.59 -6.84
N LEU A 234 15.34 3.24 -8.13
CA LEU A 234 15.53 4.22 -9.21
C LEU A 234 14.38 5.23 -9.27
N LEU A 235 13.14 4.75 -9.25
CA LEU A 235 11.95 5.61 -9.30
C LEU A 235 11.82 6.50 -8.06
N GLU A 236 11.98 5.96 -6.86
CA GLU A 236 11.90 6.75 -5.63
C GLU A 236 13.05 7.77 -5.55
N GLU A 237 14.27 7.39 -5.90
CA GLU A 237 15.43 8.31 -5.87
C GLU A 237 15.26 9.45 -6.88
N THR A 238 14.76 9.15 -8.07
CA THR A 238 14.47 10.15 -9.11
C THR A 238 13.40 11.14 -8.66
N ARG A 239 12.29 10.66 -8.08
CA ARG A 239 11.22 11.51 -7.54
C ARG A 239 11.70 12.32 -6.34
N PHE A 240 12.46 11.68 -5.46
CA PHE A 240 12.96 12.27 -4.24
C PHE A 240 13.96 13.38 -4.51
N LYS A 241 14.87 13.24 -5.48
CA LYS A 241 15.83 14.28 -5.84
C LYS A 241 15.16 15.63 -6.10
N ALA A 242 14.12 15.66 -6.93
CA ALA A 242 13.39 16.89 -7.26
C ALA A 242 12.69 17.52 -6.05
N MET A 243 12.22 16.69 -5.10
CA MET A 243 11.68 17.17 -3.82
C MET A 243 12.80 17.69 -2.90
N LEU A 244 13.90 16.95 -2.78
CA LEU A 244 15.02 17.22 -1.88
C LEU A 244 15.69 18.56 -2.21
N GLU A 245 15.93 18.83 -3.49
CA GLU A 245 16.52 20.10 -3.95
C GLU A 245 15.67 21.31 -3.53
N ARG A 246 14.35 21.24 -3.76
CA ARG A 246 13.42 22.31 -3.35
C ARG A 246 13.31 22.40 -1.83
N GLY A 247 13.21 21.27 -1.14
CA GLY A 247 13.05 21.21 0.31
C GLY A 247 14.25 21.74 1.08
N LEU A 248 15.47 21.40 0.66
CA LEU A 248 16.70 21.91 1.27
C LEU A 248 16.88 23.42 1.01
N HIS A 249 16.50 23.91 -0.17
CA HIS A 249 16.52 25.35 -0.45
C HIS A 249 15.56 26.12 0.47
N LEU A 250 14.31 25.66 0.59
CA LEU A 250 13.31 26.27 1.46
C LEU A 250 13.71 26.18 2.94
N LEU A 251 14.27 25.04 3.36
CA LEU A 251 14.78 24.88 4.71
C LEU A 251 15.91 25.86 5.00
N ALA A 252 16.85 26.05 4.05
CA ALA A 252 17.93 27.02 4.17
C ALA A 252 17.39 28.46 4.36
N GLU A 253 16.43 28.88 3.53
CA GLU A 253 15.80 30.21 3.63
C GLU A 253 15.14 30.47 4.99
N GLU A 254 14.51 29.44 5.58
CA GLU A 254 13.89 29.54 6.89
C GLU A 254 14.94 29.51 8.01
N THR A 255 16.01 28.70 7.88
CA THR A 255 17.09 28.66 8.87
C THR A 255 17.97 29.89 8.88
N ASP A 256 18.14 30.57 7.74
CA ASP A 256 18.92 31.81 7.62
C ASP A 256 18.29 32.97 8.40
N ARG A 257 16.99 32.86 8.71
CA ARG A 257 16.23 33.84 9.51
C ARG A 257 16.26 33.56 11.01
N LEU A 258 16.84 32.44 11.44
CA LEU A 258 16.90 32.00 12.83
C LEU A 258 18.24 32.37 13.47
N GLY A 259 18.23 32.67 14.77
CA GLY A 259 19.44 32.89 15.57
C GLY A 259 20.33 31.65 15.62
N GLU A 260 21.58 31.78 16.08
CA GLU A 260 22.53 30.66 16.15
C GLU A 260 21.99 29.55 17.08
N ARG A 261 21.81 28.33 16.55
CA ARG A 261 21.23 27.15 17.24
C ARG A 261 19.75 27.25 17.64
N GLU A 262 19.04 28.30 17.27
CA GLU A 262 17.58 28.39 17.45
C GLU A 262 16.86 27.23 16.71
N ALA A 263 15.84 26.67 17.36
CA ALA A 263 15.07 25.54 16.85
C ALA A 263 14.10 25.97 15.75
N LEU A 264 13.91 25.14 14.73
CA LEU A 264 12.93 25.40 13.68
C LEU A 264 11.51 25.25 14.27
N HIS A 265 10.70 26.31 14.16
CA HIS A 265 9.31 26.30 14.62
C HIS A 265 8.49 25.18 13.98
N GLY A 266 7.65 24.50 14.78
CA GLY A 266 6.87 23.35 14.33
C GLY A 266 5.88 23.68 13.21
N ALA A 267 5.36 24.92 13.16
CA ALA A 267 4.50 25.39 12.07
C ALA A 267 5.24 25.51 10.72
N VAL A 268 6.53 25.84 10.74
CA VAL A 268 7.37 25.90 9.53
C VAL A 268 7.71 24.48 9.08
N ALA A 269 8.09 23.60 10.01
CA ALA A 269 8.27 22.18 9.71
C ALA A 269 6.98 21.53 9.16
N PHE A 270 5.81 21.90 9.70
CA PHE A 270 4.52 21.44 9.19
C PHE A 270 4.24 21.97 7.78
N ARG A 271 4.56 23.23 7.48
CA ARG A 271 4.43 23.77 6.12
C ARG A 271 5.33 23.06 5.12
N LEU A 272 6.59 22.79 5.49
CA LEU A 272 7.52 22.00 4.69
C LEU A 272 6.93 20.61 4.38
N TYR A 273 6.32 19.97 5.37
CA TYR A 273 5.65 18.68 5.24
C TYR A 273 4.38 18.74 4.38
N ASP A 274 3.41 19.56 4.76
CA ASP A 274 2.05 19.59 4.20
C ASP A 274 1.99 20.23 2.81
N THR A 275 2.70 21.35 2.62
CA THR A 275 2.65 22.12 1.37
C THR A 275 3.68 21.63 0.35
N TYR A 276 4.88 21.28 0.80
CA TYR A 276 6.02 20.98 -0.09
C TYR A 276 6.41 19.51 -0.10
N GLY A 277 5.76 18.68 0.71
CA GLY A 277 5.98 17.24 0.79
C GLY A 277 7.33 16.86 1.42
N PHE A 278 8.00 17.79 2.10
CA PHE A 278 9.32 17.59 2.73
C PHE A 278 9.14 17.02 4.15
N PRO A 279 9.44 15.73 4.37
CA PRO A 279 9.19 15.01 5.62
C PRO A 279 9.89 15.60 6.86
N LEU A 280 9.21 15.56 8.01
CA LEU A 280 9.75 16.02 9.30
C LEU A 280 11.09 15.36 9.65
N ASP A 281 11.24 14.06 9.39
CA ASP A 281 12.45 13.31 9.67
C ASP A 281 13.65 13.79 8.84
N LEU A 282 13.42 14.20 7.59
CA LEU A 282 14.48 14.81 6.76
C LEU A 282 14.82 16.22 7.22
N THR A 283 13.83 16.99 7.69
CA THR A 283 14.06 18.29 8.34
C THR A 283 14.92 18.11 9.60
N GLN A 284 14.60 17.14 10.45
CA GLN A 284 15.37 16.82 11.65
C GLN A 284 16.79 16.37 11.32
N ASP A 285 16.97 15.47 10.34
CA ASP A 285 18.29 14.98 9.93
C ASP A 285 19.15 16.11 9.34
N ALA A 286 18.57 17.01 8.55
CA ALA A 286 19.29 18.15 7.99
C ALA A 286 19.73 19.17 9.05
N LEU A 287 18.88 19.43 10.06
CA LEU A 287 19.18 20.39 11.12
C LEU A 287 20.14 19.83 12.17
N ARG A 288 20.14 18.51 12.40
CA ARG A 288 21.08 17.85 13.32
C ARG A 288 22.54 18.12 12.94
N GLU A 289 22.85 18.13 11.64
CA GLU A 289 24.20 18.48 11.13
C GLU A 289 24.60 19.94 11.41
N GLN A 290 23.61 20.83 11.60
CA GLN A 290 23.82 22.23 11.97
C GLN A 290 23.76 22.46 13.49
N GLY A 291 23.60 21.39 14.29
CA GLY A 291 23.41 21.50 15.74
C GLY A 291 22.10 22.17 16.16
N ARG A 292 21.07 22.11 15.31
CA ARG A 292 19.74 22.71 15.53
C ARG A 292 18.67 21.63 15.76
N ALA A 293 17.67 21.96 16.57
CA ALA A 293 16.50 21.10 16.81
C ALA A 293 15.28 21.54 15.98
N VAL A 294 14.26 20.68 15.92
CA VAL A 294 12.92 21.02 15.40
C VAL A 294 11.94 21.00 16.58
N ASP A 295 11.04 21.96 16.64
CA ASP A 295 9.90 21.94 17.56
C ASP A 295 8.86 20.88 17.11
N VAL A 296 9.05 19.64 17.59
CA VAL A 296 8.21 18.48 17.27
C VAL A 296 6.81 18.60 17.87
N GLU A 297 6.68 19.19 19.06
CA GLU A 297 5.39 19.41 19.71
C GLU A 297 4.54 20.40 18.91
N GLY A 298 5.14 21.49 18.44
CA GLY A 298 4.49 22.45 17.55
C GLY A 298 4.05 21.83 16.22
N PHE A 299 4.84 20.91 15.67
CA PHE A 299 4.47 20.15 14.47
C PHE A 299 3.27 19.23 14.74
N ALA A 300 3.28 18.49 15.86
CA ALA A 300 2.20 17.59 16.24
C ALA A 300 0.87 18.34 16.47
N ARG A 301 0.94 19.53 17.08
CA ARG A 301 -0.23 20.41 17.25
C ARG A 301 -0.82 20.83 15.89
N ALA A 302 0.02 21.24 14.94
CA ALA A 302 -0.43 21.61 13.60
C ALA A 302 -1.06 20.41 12.82
N MET A 303 -0.52 19.20 12.99
CA MET A 303 -1.10 17.96 12.45
C MET A 303 -2.47 17.64 13.05
N GLU A 304 -2.65 17.78 14.37
CA GLU A 304 -3.95 17.53 15.01
C GLU A 304 -5.00 18.58 14.62
N GLU A 305 -4.62 19.84 14.44
CA GLU A 305 -5.53 20.88 13.90
C GLU A 305 -6.01 20.55 12.47
N GLN A 306 -5.14 20.00 11.62
CA GLN A 306 -5.54 19.49 10.30
C GLN A 306 -6.50 18.30 10.40
N ARG A 307 -6.18 17.31 11.25
CA ARG A 307 -7.03 16.13 11.47
C ARG A 307 -8.38 16.49 12.07
N ALA A 308 -8.44 17.43 13.01
CA ALA A 308 -9.67 17.92 13.59
C ALA A 308 -10.56 18.59 12.53
N ARG A 309 -9.99 19.40 11.64
CA ARG A 309 -10.73 19.98 10.50
C ARG A 309 -11.27 18.92 9.53
N ALA A 310 -10.50 17.87 9.25
CA ALA A 310 -10.94 16.75 8.42
C ALA A 310 -12.04 15.90 9.10
N ARG A 311 -11.93 15.64 10.41
CA ARG A 311 -12.93 14.91 11.21
C ARG A 311 -14.24 15.70 11.36
N ALA A 312 -14.18 17.01 11.51
CA ALA A 312 -15.37 17.87 11.53
C ALA A 312 -16.16 17.84 10.21
N ALA A 313 -15.51 17.52 9.09
CA ALA A 313 -16.17 17.27 7.81
C ALA A 313 -16.77 15.84 7.69
N TRP A 314 -16.36 14.91 8.56
CA TRP A 314 -16.76 13.48 8.52
C TRP A 314 -17.81 13.10 9.59
N ALA A 315 -17.94 13.87 10.68
CA ALA A 315 -18.79 13.59 11.85
C ALA A 315 -20.32 13.68 11.63
N GLY A 316 -20.82 13.36 10.43
CA GLY A 316 -22.25 13.31 10.10
C GLY A 316 -22.92 11.93 10.21
N SER A 317 -22.24 10.81 10.56
CA SER A 317 -22.74 9.44 10.27
C SER A 317 -22.86 8.38 11.41
N GLY A 318 -22.52 8.62 12.68
CA GLY A 318 -23.07 7.84 13.83
C GLY A 318 -22.77 6.32 14.01
N GLU A 319 -21.64 5.77 13.57
CA GLU A 319 -21.41 4.29 13.51
C GLU A 319 -21.10 3.54 14.83
N ALA A 320 -20.65 4.19 15.91
CA ALA A 320 -20.05 3.48 17.06
C ALA A 320 -21.01 2.66 17.96
N ALA A 321 -22.30 3.01 18.04
CA ALA A 321 -23.25 2.32 18.93
C ALA A 321 -23.76 0.98 18.36
N THR A 322 -23.64 0.76 17.05
CA THR A 322 -24.24 -0.38 16.34
C THR A 322 -23.40 -1.66 16.47
N GLU A 323 -22.08 -1.55 16.68
CA GLU A 323 -21.19 -2.72 16.75
C GLU A 323 -21.40 -3.59 17.99
N GLN A 324 -21.71 -2.99 19.15
CA GLN A 324 -21.93 -3.72 20.40
C GLN A 324 -23.15 -4.67 20.30
N VAL A 325 -24.19 -4.27 19.57
CA VAL A 325 -25.40 -5.07 19.38
C VAL A 325 -25.12 -6.36 18.60
N PHE A 326 -24.24 -6.32 17.59
CA PHE A 326 -23.88 -7.51 16.82
C PHE A 326 -23.08 -8.51 17.64
N PHE A 327 -22.24 -8.04 18.57
CA PHE A 327 -21.48 -8.91 19.46
C PHE A 327 -22.42 -9.72 20.37
N GLU A 328 -23.40 -9.06 21.00
CA GLU A 328 -24.40 -9.72 21.84
C GLU A 328 -25.30 -10.70 21.06
N ILE A 329 -25.57 -10.42 19.78
CA ILE A 329 -26.31 -11.34 18.92
C ILE A 329 -25.47 -12.58 18.63
N LYS A 330 -24.20 -12.40 18.23
CA LYS A 330 -23.28 -13.51 17.94
C LYS A 330 -23.07 -14.41 19.17
N GLU A 331 -22.90 -13.86 20.37
CA GLU A 331 -22.76 -14.67 21.59
C GLU A 331 -24.00 -15.52 21.89
N LYS A 332 -25.20 -15.03 21.58
CA LYS A 332 -26.46 -15.73 21.89
C LYS A 332 -26.90 -16.70 20.80
N ALA A 333 -26.74 -16.32 19.53
CA ALA A 333 -27.26 -17.07 18.38
C ALA A 333 -26.18 -17.89 17.65
N GLY A 334 -24.89 -17.62 17.91
CA GLY A 334 -23.77 -18.24 17.20
C GLY A 334 -23.45 -17.55 15.86
N ALA A 335 -22.59 -18.22 15.08
CA ALA A 335 -22.25 -17.82 13.72
C ALA A 335 -23.38 -18.17 12.74
N THR A 336 -23.48 -17.43 11.62
CA THR A 336 -24.40 -17.79 10.53
C THR A 336 -23.74 -18.81 9.61
N GLU A 337 -24.42 -19.91 9.32
CA GLU A 337 -23.96 -20.89 8.33
C GLU A 337 -24.16 -20.35 6.90
N PHE A 338 -23.06 -20.24 6.13
CA PHE A 338 -23.12 -19.72 4.78
C PHE A 338 -23.24 -20.84 3.73
N LEU A 339 -24.38 -20.86 3.02
CA LEU A 339 -24.72 -21.88 2.02
C LEU A 339 -24.52 -21.41 0.57
N GLY A 340 -24.16 -20.13 0.39
CA GLY A 340 -24.17 -19.43 -0.90
C GLY A 340 -23.13 -19.90 -1.93
N TYR A 341 -22.23 -20.81 -1.55
CA TYR A 341 -21.34 -21.49 -2.48
C TYR A 341 -22.05 -22.58 -3.28
N ALA A 342 -23.04 -23.25 -2.68
CA ALA A 342 -23.73 -24.39 -3.29
C ALA A 342 -25.10 -24.00 -3.87
N THR A 343 -25.80 -23.07 -3.22
CA THR A 343 -27.18 -22.68 -3.56
C THR A 343 -27.39 -21.18 -3.54
N GLU A 344 -28.44 -20.71 -4.20
CA GLU A 344 -28.93 -19.33 -4.17
C GLU A 344 -30.27 -19.19 -3.44
N GLY A 345 -30.87 -20.31 -3.02
CA GLY A 345 -32.07 -20.37 -2.19
C GLY A 345 -31.87 -21.34 -1.04
N ALA A 346 -32.27 -20.96 0.18
CA ALA A 346 -32.27 -21.85 1.33
C ALA A 346 -33.33 -21.45 2.37
N GLU A 347 -33.86 -22.45 3.07
CA GLU A 347 -34.67 -22.22 4.27
C GLU A 347 -33.78 -21.80 5.44
N GLY A 348 -34.29 -20.98 6.34
CA GLY A 348 -33.59 -20.53 7.54
C GLY A 348 -34.57 -20.02 8.60
N GLU A 349 -34.06 -19.63 9.75
CA GLU A 349 -34.82 -19.05 10.86
C GLU A 349 -34.28 -17.67 11.21
N ILE A 350 -35.16 -16.70 11.43
CA ILE A 350 -34.80 -15.36 11.90
C ILE A 350 -34.35 -15.44 13.37
N VAL A 351 -33.04 -15.35 13.63
CA VAL A 351 -32.49 -15.40 14.99
C VAL A 351 -32.43 -14.01 15.65
N ALA A 352 -32.40 -12.94 14.86
CA ALA A 352 -32.49 -11.58 15.36
C ALA A 352 -33.03 -10.60 14.31
N LEU A 353 -33.71 -9.56 14.79
CA LEU A 353 -34.15 -8.40 14.02
C LEU A 353 -33.65 -7.13 14.70
N LEU A 354 -33.18 -6.19 13.90
CA LEU A 354 -32.93 -4.82 14.36
C LEU A 354 -33.74 -3.85 13.50
N ALA A 355 -34.31 -2.82 14.14
CA ALA A 355 -34.88 -1.65 13.49
C ALA A 355 -34.18 -0.41 14.06
N ASN A 356 -33.72 0.49 13.19
CA ASN A 356 -32.93 1.67 13.57
C ASN A 356 -31.73 1.34 14.50
N GLY A 357 -31.05 0.22 14.27
CA GLY A 357 -29.91 -0.23 15.07
C GLY A 357 -30.26 -0.85 16.43
N VAL A 358 -31.55 -0.95 16.79
CA VAL A 358 -32.01 -1.51 18.07
C VAL A 358 -32.70 -2.85 17.86
N ARG A 359 -32.46 -3.82 18.74
CA ARG A 359 -33.09 -5.15 18.68
C ARG A 359 -34.61 -5.05 18.88
N VAL A 360 -35.37 -5.67 17.99
CA VAL A 360 -36.83 -5.78 18.05
C VAL A 360 -37.26 -7.25 17.97
N LYS A 361 -38.48 -7.55 18.43
CA LYS A 361 -39.05 -8.91 18.35
C LYS A 361 -39.82 -9.15 17.05
N GLU A 362 -40.38 -8.08 16.51
CA GLU A 362 -41.14 -8.09 15.28
C GLU A 362 -40.91 -6.78 14.51
N ALA A 363 -41.09 -6.81 13.19
CA ALA A 363 -41.06 -5.64 12.33
C ALA A 363 -42.15 -5.75 11.26
N ALA A 364 -42.92 -4.68 11.04
CA ALA A 364 -44.09 -4.65 10.18
C ALA A 364 -43.78 -4.07 8.79
N ALA A 365 -44.72 -4.26 7.85
CA ALA A 365 -44.60 -3.72 6.50
C ALA A 365 -44.31 -2.21 6.50
N GLY A 366 -43.31 -1.80 5.72
CA GLY A 366 -42.80 -0.43 5.60
C GLY A 366 -41.59 -0.12 6.48
N GLU A 367 -41.22 -0.99 7.42
CA GLU A 367 -40.08 -0.76 8.31
C GLU A 367 -38.75 -1.21 7.69
N GLU A 368 -37.71 -0.39 7.88
CA GLU A 368 -36.32 -0.75 7.60
C GLU A 368 -35.79 -1.68 8.70
N VAL A 369 -35.18 -2.77 8.27
CA VAL A 369 -34.75 -3.85 9.15
C VAL A 369 -33.36 -4.37 8.78
N ALA A 370 -32.64 -4.81 9.80
CA ALA A 370 -31.51 -5.72 9.66
C ALA A 370 -31.93 -7.10 10.18
N VAL A 371 -31.96 -8.09 9.29
CA VAL A 371 -32.37 -9.47 9.57
C VAL A 371 -31.13 -10.34 9.69
N ILE A 372 -31.03 -11.11 10.77
CA ILE A 372 -29.99 -12.12 10.95
C ILE A 372 -30.67 -13.48 10.93
N LEU A 373 -30.14 -14.38 10.11
CA LEU A 373 -30.59 -15.76 9.98
C LEU A 373 -29.57 -16.72 10.61
N ASN A 374 -30.02 -17.91 11.03
CA ASN A 374 -29.11 -18.98 11.42
C ASN A 374 -28.27 -19.53 10.25
N GLN A 375 -28.83 -19.55 9.04
CA GLN A 375 -28.17 -19.95 7.81
C GLN A 375 -28.66 -19.11 6.62
N THR A 376 -27.82 -18.86 5.62
CA THR A 376 -28.18 -18.03 4.47
C THR A 376 -27.40 -18.34 3.18
N PRO A 377 -28.03 -18.24 2.00
CA PRO A 377 -27.32 -18.25 0.73
C PRO A 377 -26.74 -16.88 0.33
N PHE A 378 -27.08 -15.80 1.03
CA PHE A 378 -26.64 -14.43 0.70
C PHE A 378 -25.18 -14.23 1.10
N TYR A 379 -24.35 -13.80 0.15
CA TYR A 379 -22.96 -13.45 0.40
C TYR A 379 -22.91 -12.08 1.06
N GLY A 380 -22.24 -12.00 2.21
CA GLY A 380 -21.94 -10.76 2.89
C GLY A 380 -20.73 -10.09 2.27
N GLU A 381 -20.82 -8.78 2.00
CA GLU A 381 -19.76 -7.99 1.39
C GLU A 381 -18.39 -8.28 2.02
N SER A 382 -17.45 -8.73 1.19
CA SER A 382 -16.09 -9.07 1.62
C SER A 382 -15.20 -9.45 0.45
N GLY A 383 -13.87 -9.28 0.61
CA GLY A 383 -12.89 -9.66 -0.42
C GLY A 383 -13.04 -8.87 -1.73
N GLY A 384 -13.61 -7.66 -1.67
CA GLY A 384 -13.95 -6.85 -2.83
C GLY A 384 -15.28 -7.21 -3.51
N GLN A 385 -15.90 -8.34 -3.21
CA GLN A 385 -17.24 -8.67 -3.72
C GLN A 385 -18.31 -7.95 -2.89
N VAL A 386 -19.21 -7.22 -3.56
CA VAL A 386 -20.36 -6.56 -2.92
C VAL A 386 -21.35 -7.57 -2.35
N GLY A 387 -22.12 -7.15 -1.34
CA GLY A 387 -23.18 -7.94 -0.74
C GLY A 387 -24.27 -8.33 -1.72
N ASP A 388 -24.92 -9.47 -1.47
CA ASP A 388 -26.08 -9.88 -2.24
C ASP A 388 -27.34 -9.13 -1.86
N THR A 389 -28.23 -9.06 -2.85
CA THR A 389 -29.60 -8.57 -2.74
C THR A 389 -30.56 -9.70 -3.07
N GLY A 390 -31.82 -9.55 -2.70
CA GLY A 390 -32.81 -10.60 -2.93
C GLY A 390 -34.03 -10.45 -2.03
N VAL A 391 -34.64 -11.58 -1.70
CA VAL A 391 -35.88 -11.63 -0.94
C VAL A 391 -35.78 -12.65 0.17
N ILE A 392 -36.25 -12.29 1.36
CA ILE A 392 -36.55 -13.26 2.43
C ILE A 392 -38.07 -13.33 2.54
N SER A 393 -38.64 -14.50 2.28
CA SER A 393 -40.09 -14.73 2.32
C SER A 393 -40.46 -15.68 3.46
N GLY A 394 -41.69 -15.59 3.97
CA GLY A 394 -42.14 -16.45 5.06
C GLY A 394 -43.66 -16.57 5.14
N PRO A 395 -44.18 -17.22 6.20
CA PRO A 395 -45.60 -17.34 6.47
C PRO A 395 -46.37 -15.99 6.44
N ASP A 396 -47.69 -16.07 6.27
CA ASP A 396 -48.60 -14.91 6.31
C ASP A 396 -48.26 -13.79 5.31
N GLY A 397 -47.63 -14.15 4.18
CA GLY A 397 -47.25 -13.21 3.13
C GLY A 397 -46.07 -12.31 3.52
N LEU A 398 -45.26 -12.72 4.52
CA LEU A 398 -44.02 -12.04 4.85
C LEU A 398 -43.11 -11.98 3.62
N ARG A 399 -42.67 -10.77 3.30
CA ARG A 399 -41.65 -10.51 2.28
C ARG A 399 -40.76 -9.37 2.73
N VAL A 400 -39.47 -9.65 2.93
CA VAL A 400 -38.42 -8.65 3.17
C VAL A 400 -37.63 -8.49 1.88
N ALA A 401 -37.60 -7.29 1.34
CA ALA A 401 -36.77 -6.94 0.20
C ALA A 401 -35.37 -6.56 0.70
N VAL A 402 -34.39 -7.44 0.50
CA VAL A 402 -33.00 -7.27 0.94
C VAL A 402 -32.27 -6.42 -0.08
N SER A 403 -31.80 -5.25 0.35
CA SER A 403 -31.06 -4.28 -0.48
C SER A 403 -29.54 -4.43 -0.33
N ASP A 404 -29.07 -5.03 0.76
CA ASP A 404 -27.65 -5.27 1.00
C ASP A 404 -27.43 -6.40 2.02
N THR A 405 -26.30 -7.09 1.93
CA THR A 405 -25.88 -8.11 2.91
C THR A 405 -24.45 -7.84 3.33
N GLN A 406 -24.23 -7.67 4.63
CA GLN A 406 -22.92 -7.34 5.19
C GLN A 406 -22.43 -8.47 6.10
N ARG A 407 -21.12 -8.72 6.07
CA ARG A 407 -20.47 -9.65 6.98
C ARG A 407 -19.92 -8.87 8.19
N LYS A 408 -20.45 -9.14 9.37
CA LYS A 408 -20.01 -8.53 10.64
C LYS A 408 -19.31 -9.58 11.51
N LEU A 409 -18.32 -9.16 12.29
CA LEU A 409 -17.62 -10.02 13.25
C LEU A 409 -17.08 -11.35 12.66
N GLY A 410 -16.72 -11.34 11.37
CA GLY A 410 -16.16 -12.48 10.63
C GLY A 410 -17.19 -13.40 9.98
N ASP A 411 -18.25 -13.80 10.67
CA ASP A 411 -19.15 -14.89 10.29
C ASP A 411 -20.65 -14.60 10.57
N LEU A 412 -21.00 -13.38 10.99
CA LEU A 412 -22.39 -12.97 11.16
C LEU A 412 -22.87 -12.27 9.90
N PHE A 413 -23.90 -12.81 9.25
CA PHE A 413 -24.44 -12.25 8.01
C PHE A 413 -25.69 -11.43 8.31
N VAL A 414 -25.62 -10.14 8.01
CA VAL A 414 -26.67 -9.16 8.31
C VAL A 414 -27.32 -8.71 7.01
N HIS A 415 -28.61 -8.99 6.86
CA HIS A 415 -29.39 -8.67 5.67
C HIS A 415 -30.14 -7.36 5.92
N TYR A 416 -29.71 -6.28 5.28
CA TYR A 416 -30.37 -4.99 5.36
C TYR A 416 -31.46 -4.90 4.30
N GLY A 417 -32.64 -4.44 4.69
CA GLY A 417 -33.77 -4.36 3.77
C GLY A 417 -35.00 -3.69 4.38
N VAL A 418 -36.11 -3.80 3.66
CA VAL A 418 -37.42 -3.30 4.09
C VAL A 418 -38.41 -4.44 4.10
N VAL A 419 -39.25 -4.51 5.14
CA VAL A 419 -40.41 -5.42 5.15
C VAL A 419 -41.41 -4.90 4.11
N ALA A 420 -41.48 -5.53 2.93
CA ALA A 420 -42.36 -5.11 1.85
C ALA A 420 -43.83 -5.51 2.12
N SER A 421 -44.04 -6.65 2.77
CA SER A 421 -45.37 -7.14 3.20
C SER A 421 -45.25 -8.10 4.38
N GLY A 422 -46.34 -8.26 5.13
CA GLY A 422 -46.40 -9.14 6.32
C GLY A 422 -45.67 -8.56 7.54
N VAL A 423 -45.29 -9.43 8.47
CA VAL A 423 -44.56 -9.08 9.70
C VAL A 423 -43.42 -10.07 9.90
N ALA A 424 -42.18 -9.58 9.99
CA ALA A 424 -41.01 -10.38 10.31
C ALA A 424 -40.94 -10.59 11.82
N ARG A 425 -40.75 -11.84 12.28
CA ARG A 425 -40.66 -12.16 13.73
C ARG A 425 -39.41 -12.97 14.03
N VAL A 426 -38.77 -12.72 15.17
CA VAL A 426 -37.71 -13.60 15.67
C VAL A 426 -38.28 -14.99 15.97
N GLY A 427 -37.57 -16.04 15.56
CA GLY A 427 -37.99 -17.45 15.64
C GLY A 427 -38.81 -17.94 14.44
N GLN A 428 -39.04 -17.08 13.43
CA GLN A 428 -39.83 -17.44 12.27
C GLN A 428 -38.98 -18.15 11.21
N ALA A 429 -39.50 -19.27 10.70
CA ALA A 429 -38.95 -19.96 9.53
C ALA A 429 -39.24 -19.15 8.26
N VAL A 430 -38.23 -19.00 7.42
CA VAL A 430 -38.22 -18.19 6.20
C VAL A 430 -37.47 -18.90 5.07
N LEU A 431 -37.78 -18.53 3.83
CA LEU A 431 -37.05 -18.89 2.63
C LEU A 431 -36.27 -17.66 2.15
N ALA A 432 -34.94 -17.76 2.12
CA ALA A 432 -34.05 -16.72 1.65
C ALA A 432 -33.61 -17.01 0.21
N GLU A 433 -33.88 -16.10 -0.73
CA GLU A 433 -33.60 -16.23 -2.16
C GLU A 433 -32.78 -15.04 -2.68
N VAL A 434 -31.59 -15.32 -3.20
CA VAL A 434 -30.69 -14.32 -3.81
C VAL A 434 -31.20 -13.94 -5.20
N ASP A 435 -30.99 -12.68 -5.58
CA ASP A 435 -31.19 -12.24 -6.97
C ASP A 435 -30.18 -12.93 -7.90
N HIS A 436 -30.67 -13.93 -8.64
CA HIS A 436 -29.87 -14.76 -9.55
C HIS A 436 -29.13 -13.96 -10.62
N ALA A 437 -29.79 -12.99 -11.25
CA ALA A 437 -29.20 -12.22 -12.34
C ALA A 437 -28.06 -11.34 -11.80
N ARG A 438 -28.32 -10.66 -10.68
CA ARG A 438 -27.31 -9.83 -10.02
C ARG A 438 -26.12 -10.66 -9.53
N ARG A 439 -26.36 -11.80 -8.88
CA ARG A 439 -25.32 -12.73 -8.41
C ARG A 439 -24.47 -13.25 -9.56
N THR A 440 -25.09 -13.58 -10.70
CA THR A 440 -24.39 -14.05 -11.90
C THR A 440 -23.44 -12.98 -12.43
N ALA A 441 -23.90 -11.73 -12.55
CA ALA A 441 -23.06 -10.62 -13.00
C ALA A 441 -21.88 -10.37 -12.05
N ILE A 442 -22.08 -10.44 -10.74
CA ILE A 442 -20.99 -10.31 -9.76
C ILE A 442 -19.98 -11.45 -9.89
N ARG A 443 -20.44 -12.70 -10.01
CA ARG A 443 -19.56 -13.86 -10.22
C ARG A 443 -18.72 -13.70 -11.48
N ALA A 444 -19.30 -13.19 -12.57
CA ALA A 444 -18.59 -12.91 -13.81
C ALA A 444 -17.48 -11.88 -13.59
N HIS A 445 -17.80 -10.73 -12.99
CA HIS A 445 -16.82 -9.69 -12.66
C HIS A 445 -15.73 -10.18 -11.69
N HIS A 446 -16.10 -10.91 -10.64
CA HIS A 446 -15.14 -11.47 -9.69
C HIS A 446 -14.19 -12.46 -10.36
N SER A 447 -14.72 -13.35 -11.18
CA SER A 447 -13.90 -14.33 -11.90
C SER A 447 -13.03 -13.68 -12.97
N ALA A 448 -13.51 -12.62 -13.62
CA ALA A 448 -12.71 -11.80 -14.53
C ALA A 448 -11.54 -11.11 -13.79
N THR A 449 -11.73 -10.67 -12.55
CA THR A 449 -10.66 -10.08 -11.73
C THR A 449 -9.49 -11.05 -11.53
N HIS A 450 -9.75 -12.34 -11.31
CA HIS A 450 -8.69 -13.35 -11.19
C HIS A 450 -7.90 -13.56 -12.48
N LEU A 451 -8.59 -13.64 -13.63
CA LEU A 451 -7.94 -13.75 -14.93
C LEU A 451 -7.14 -12.47 -15.26
N LEU A 452 -7.69 -11.30 -14.94
CA LEU A 452 -7.03 -10.01 -15.08
C LEU A 452 -5.76 -9.94 -14.24
N HIS A 453 -5.80 -10.40 -13.00
CA HIS A 453 -4.66 -10.38 -12.08
C HIS A 453 -3.49 -11.20 -12.62
N GLU A 454 -3.71 -12.46 -13.01
CA GLU A 454 -2.66 -13.29 -13.60
C GLU A 454 -2.17 -12.73 -14.94
N ALA A 455 -3.06 -12.18 -15.78
CA ALA A 455 -2.66 -11.55 -17.05
C ALA A 455 -1.74 -10.33 -16.82
N LEU A 456 -2.08 -9.45 -15.87
CA LEU A 456 -1.23 -8.32 -15.50
C LEU A 456 0.14 -8.79 -15.00
N ARG A 457 0.20 -9.83 -14.15
CA ARG A 457 1.47 -10.38 -13.65
C ARG A 457 2.34 -10.94 -14.75
N ARG A 458 1.75 -11.65 -15.72
CA ARG A 458 2.47 -12.21 -16.87
C ARG A 458 2.99 -11.13 -17.82
N LYS A 459 2.24 -10.03 -17.97
CA LYS A 459 2.64 -8.93 -18.86
C LYS A 459 3.65 -7.99 -18.23
N LEU A 460 3.45 -7.64 -16.97
CA LEU A 460 4.17 -6.56 -16.30
C LEU A 460 5.26 -7.09 -15.37
N GLY A 461 5.03 -8.22 -14.70
CA GLY A 461 5.96 -8.84 -13.75
C GLY A 461 5.27 -9.35 -12.48
N THR A 462 5.97 -10.19 -11.73
CA THR A 462 5.45 -10.83 -10.51
C THR A 462 5.22 -9.87 -9.34
N HIS A 463 5.75 -8.64 -9.43
CA HIS A 463 5.57 -7.56 -8.47
C HIS A 463 4.15 -6.99 -8.45
N VAL A 464 3.36 -7.25 -9.49
CA VAL A 464 1.94 -6.88 -9.53
C VAL A 464 1.21 -7.71 -8.47
N THR A 465 0.70 -7.02 -7.46
CA THR A 465 -0.07 -7.57 -6.34
C THR A 465 -1.30 -6.73 -6.10
N GLN A 466 -2.39 -7.35 -5.66
CA GLN A 466 -3.62 -6.66 -5.30
C GLN A 466 -3.39 -5.67 -4.15
N LYS A 467 -3.93 -4.45 -4.32
CA LYS A 467 -3.99 -3.37 -3.31
C LYS A 467 -5.43 -2.95 -3.00
N GLY A 468 -6.38 -3.34 -3.83
CA GLY A 468 -7.81 -3.08 -3.66
C GLY A 468 -8.62 -3.76 -4.75
N SER A 469 -9.86 -4.12 -4.43
CA SER A 469 -10.77 -4.78 -5.38
C SER A 469 -12.21 -4.32 -5.12
N LEU A 470 -13.01 -4.27 -6.18
CA LEU A 470 -14.47 -4.13 -6.14
C LEU A 470 -15.03 -4.98 -7.29
N ASN A 471 -15.95 -5.89 -6.99
CA ASN A 471 -16.70 -6.70 -7.93
C ASN A 471 -18.18 -6.43 -7.70
N ALA A 472 -18.76 -5.59 -8.55
CA ALA A 472 -20.16 -5.18 -8.54
C ALA A 472 -20.91 -5.80 -9.74
N PRO A 473 -22.26 -5.78 -9.78
CA PRO A 473 -22.99 -6.33 -10.92
C PRO A 473 -22.73 -5.60 -12.25
N ASP A 474 -22.40 -4.31 -12.21
CA ASP A 474 -22.24 -3.44 -13.38
C ASP A 474 -20.78 -3.18 -13.76
N ARG A 475 -19.82 -3.46 -12.86
CA ARG A 475 -18.39 -3.20 -13.09
C ARG A 475 -17.47 -3.95 -12.13
N LEU A 476 -16.19 -4.01 -12.50
CA LEU A 476 -15.11 -4.32 -11.58
C LEU A 476 -14.05 -3.20 -11.56
N ARG A 477 -13.35 -3.13 -10.44
CA ARG A 477 -12.24 -2.22 -10.19
C ARG A 477 -11.14 -2.96 -9.48
N PHE A 478 -9.94 -2.93 -10.05
CA PHE A 478 -8.81 -3.67 -9.52
C PHE A 478 -7.59 -2.76 -9.37
N ASP A 479 -7.14 -2.59 -8.13
CA ASP A 479 -5.99 -1.75 -7.78
C ASP A 479 -4.78 -2.64 -7.59
N VAL A 480 -3.69 -2.36 -8.30
CA VAL A 480 -2.47 -3.19 -8.29
C VAL A 480 -1.22 -2.38 -8.01
N SER A 481 -0.21 -3.02 -7.41
CA SER A 481 1.14 -2.46 -7.30
C SER A 481 1.78 -2.35 -8.68
N GLN A 482 1.85 -1.12 -9.17
CA GLN A 482 2.48 -0.80 -10.44
C GLN A 482 3.03 0.64 -10.39
N PRO A 483 4.37 0.83 -10.36
CA PRO A 483 4.96 2.16 -10.15
C PRO A 483 4.78 3.17 -11.30
N ARG A 484 4.58 2.67 -12.52
CA ARG A 484 4.43 3.44 -13.76
C ARG A 484 3.05 3.26 -14.40
N PRO A 485 2.60 4.16 -15.28
CA PRO A 485 1.42 3.91 -16.10
C PRO A 485 1.55 2.61 -16.91
N ILE A 486 0.43 1.87 -17.03
CA ILE A 486 0.32 0.72 -17.93
C ILE A 486 0.09 1.26 -19.35
N THR A 487 0.88 0.82 -20.32
CA THR A 487 0.79 1.35 -21.68
C THR A 487 -0.45 0.81 -22.40
N ALA A 488 -0.88 1.50 -23.47
CA ALA A 488 -2.01 1.05 -24.28
C ALA A 488 -1.79 -0.37 -24.86
N ASP A 489 -0.57 -0.67 -25.31
CA ASP A 489 -0.22 -2.00 -25.84
C ASP A 489 -0.22 -3.08 -24.75
N GLU A 490 0.18 -2.72 -23.53
CA GLU A 490 0.09 -3.63 -22.38
C GLU A 490 -1.35 -3.93 -22.00
N LEU A 491 -2.20 -2.91 -21.92
CA LEU A 491 -3.63 -3.07 -21.65
C LEU A 491 -4.33 -3.90 -22.74
N ALA A 492 -4.02 -3.64 -24.01
CA ALA A 492 -4.56 -4.39 -25.13
C ALA A 492 -4.17 -5.88 -25.07
N TRP A 493 -2.91 -6.17 -24.73
CA TRP A 493 -2.45 -7.56 -24.52
C TRP A 493 -3.19 -8.22 -23.36
N VAL A 494 -3.33 -7.52 -22.23
CA VAL A 494 -4.01 -8.04 -21.04
C VAL A 494 -5.48 -8.36 -21.34
N GLU A 495 -6.20 -7.44 -21.97
CA GLU A 495 -7.59 -7.66 -22.37
C GLU A 495 -7.74 -8.84 -23.32
N ALA A 496 -6.84 -8.96 -24.31
CA ALA A 496 -6.86 -10.07 -25.27
C ALA A 496 -6.61 -11.41 -24.58
N GLU A 497 -5.67 -11.46 -23.63
CA GLU A 497 -5.35 -12.67 -22.87
C GLU A 497 -6.51 -13.09 -21.96
N VAL A 498 -7.14 -12.16 -21.23
CA VAL A 498 -8.31 -12.46 -20.39
C VAL A 498 -9.44 -13.04 -21.25
N ASN A 499 -9.78 -12.40 -22.37
CA ASN A 499 -10.80 -12.90 -23.27
C ASN A 499 -10.43 -14.25 -23.91
N ARG A 500 -9.15 -14.53 -24.12
CA ARG A 500 -8.69 -15.85 -24.59
C ARG A 500 -8.98 -16.92 -23.54
N ARG A 501 -8.70 -16.66 -22.26
CA ARG A 501 -9.00 -17.58 -21.14
C ARG A 501 -10.49 -17.77 -20.91
N ILE A 502 -11.29 -16.74 -21.15
CA ILE A 502 -12.75 -16.86 -21.11
C ILE A 502 -13.22 -17.84 -22.21
N ARG A 503 -12.74 -17.67 -23.45
CA ARG A 503 -13.11 -18.56 -24.57
C ARG A 503 -12.64 -20.01 -24.42
N GLU A 504 -11.63 -20.28 -23.60
CA GLU A 504 -11.24 -21.67 -23.26
C GLU A 504 -12.36 -22.43 -22.56
N ASN A 505 -13.31 -21.73 -21.91
CA ASN A 505 -14.43 -22.31 -21.18
C ASN A 505 -14.01 -23.41 -20.17
N ALA A 506 -12.84 -23.20 -19.55
CA ALA A 506 -12.26 -24.11 -18.58
C ALA A 506 -13.09 -24.15 -17.30
N GLU A 507 -13.09 -25.28 -16.62
CA GLU A 507 -13.74 -25.42 -15.32
C GLU A 507 -13.10 -24.50 -14.27
N VAL A 508 -13.94 -23.88 -13.45
CA VAL A 508 -13.51 -23.14 -12.25
C VAL A 508 -13.73 -24.05 -11.05
N ALA A 509 -12.64 -24.50 -10.45
CA ALA A 509 -12.67 -25.42 -9.33
C ALA A 509 -12.30 -24.70 -8.02
N THR A 510 -12.91 -25.13 -6.92
CA THR A 510 -12.61 -24.62 -5.58
C THR A 510 -12.33 -25.75 -4.61
N ARG A 511 -11.32 -25.59 -3.76
CA ARG A 511 -10.89 -26.60 -2.78
C ARG A 511 -10.58 -25.93 -1.45
N LEU A 512 -10.97 -26.58 -0.36
CA LEU A 512 -10.48 -26.26 0.99
C LEU A 512 -9.19 -27.04 1.22
N MET A 513 -8.15 -26.36 1.70
CA MET A 513 -6.88 -26.98 2.04
C MET A 513 -6.11 -26.13 3.06
N THR A 514 -5.03 -26.69 3.61
CA THR A 514 -4.10 -25.94 4.46
C THR A 514 -3.37 -24.85 3.67
N PRO A 515 -3.01 -23.71 4.29
CA PRO A 515 -2.21 -22.66 3.65
C PRO A 515 -0.93 -23.19 2.96
N GLU A 516 -0.23 -24.15 3.58
CA GLU A 516 1.00 -24.74 3.06
C GLU A 516 0.76 -25.46 1.73
N ALA A 517 -0.25 -26.33 1.68
CA ALA A 517 -0.65 -27.03 0.47
C ALA A 517 -1.10 -26.08 -0.65
N ALA A 518 -1.74 -24.95 -0.31
CA ALA A 518 -2.10 -23.93 -1.28
C ALA A 518 -0.84 -23.30 -1.91
N VAL A 519 0.15 -22.95 -1.09
CA VAL A 519 1.43 -22.38 -1.56
C VAL A 519 2.18 -23.39 -2.43
N GLU A 520 2.23 -24.67 -2.06
CA GLU A 520 2.85 -25.73 -2.87
C GLU A 520 2.19 -25.88 -4.25
N MET A 521 0.88 -25.67 -4.34
CA MET A 521 0.11 -25.70 -5.60
C MET A 521 0.39 -24.48 -6.49
N GLY A 522 1.19 -23.52 -6.01
CA GLY A 522 1.46 -22.25 -6.67
C GLY A 522 0.35 -21.21 -6.46
N ALA A 523 -0.50 -21.38 -5.43
CA ALA A 523 -1.47 -20.38 -5.07
C ALA A 523 -0.75 -19.10 -4.61
N MET A 524 -1.26 -17.96 -5.08
CA MET A 524 -0.80 -16.68 -4.55
C MET A 524 -1.34 -16.49 -3.14
N ALA A 525 -0.46 -16.37 -2.16
CA ALA A 525 -0.81 -15.81 -0.86
C ALA A 525 -1.10 -14.31 -1.05
N LEU A 526 -2.29 -13.85 -0.69
CA LEU A 526 -2.55 -12.41 -0.57
C LEU A 526 -1.78 -11.90 0.66
N PHE A 527 -0.76 -11.10 0.42
CA PHE A 527 0.18 -10.64 1.45
C PHE A 527 -0.51 -9.72 2.47
N GLY A 528 -0.58 -10.16 3.74
CA GLY A 528 -1.07 -9.36 4.87
C GLY A 528 -2.35 -9.86 5.54
N GLU A 529 -2.98 -10.92 5.03
CA GLU A 529 -4.11 -11.56 5.70
C GLU A 529 -3.62 -12.69 6.62
N LYS A 530 -4.17 -12.76 7.84
CA LYS A 530 -4.01 -13.93 8.71
C LYS A 530 -5.00 -14.99 8.25
N TYR A 531 -4.49 -16.10 7.74
CA TYR A 531 -5.30 -17.24 7.34
C TYR A 531 -5.60 -18.14 8.55
N GLY A 532 -6.79 -18.74 8.57
CA GLY A 532 -7.11 -19.81 9.52
C GLY A 532 -6.40 -21.12 9.17
N GLU A 533 -6.74 -22.20 9.88
CA GLU A 533 -6.17 -23.54 9.64
C GLU A 533 -6.53 -24.09 8.24
N GLU A 534 -7.64 -23.63 7.65
CA GLU A 534 -8.06 -23.97 6.29
C GLU A 534 -8.34 -22.72 5.47
N VAL A 535 -7.97 -22.77 4.18
CA VAL A 535 -8.20 -21.72 3.19
C VAL A 535 -8.91 -22.25 1.96
N ARG A 536 -9.74 -21.41 1.36
CA ARG A 536 -10.41 -21.72 0.09
C ARG A 536 -9.57 -21.24 -1.09
N VAL A 537 -9.07 -22.20 -1.86
CA VAL A 537 -8.34 -21.95 -3.12
C VAL A 537 -9.31 -22.02 -4.29
N VAL A 538 -9.20 -21.06 -5.20
CA VAL A 538 -9.93 -21.01 -6.47
C VAL A 538 -8.94 -21.14 -7.61
N THR A 539 -9.24 -22.05 -8.55
CA THR A 539 -8.42 -22.28 -9.74
C THR A 539 -9.23 -22.02 -11.00
N MET A 540 -8.66 -21.26 -11.94
CA MET A 540 -9.33 -20.88 -13.19
C MET A 540 -8.40 -21.03 -14.38
N GLY A 541 -8.94 -21.46 -15.53
CA GLY A 541 -8.22 -21.58 -16.79
C GLY A 541 -7.32 -22.82 -16.88
N ALA A 542 -6.94 -23.19 -18.10
CA ALA A 542 -6.06 -24.33 -18.31
C ALA A 542 -4.64 -24.06 -17.75
N GLY A 543 -4.03 -25.07 -17.14
CA GLY A 543 -2.66 -25.02 -16.63
C GLY A 543 -1.64 -24.81 -17.75
N GLU A 544 -0.50 -24.19 -17.39
CA GLU A 544 0.62 -23.96 -18.30
C GLU A 544 1.96 -24.19 -17.58
N GLY A 545 2.86 -24.91 -18.24
CA GLY A 545 4.14 -25.31 -17.67
C GLY A 545 3.93 -26.17 -16.42
N ASN A 546 4.49 -25.73 -15.29
CA ASN A 546 4.39 -26.44 -14.01
C ASN A 546 3.17 -26.01 -13.17
N LYS A 547 2.35 -25.05 -13.65
CA LYS A 547 1.14 -24.63 -12.92
C LYS A 547 -0.07 -25.47 -13.37
N PRO A 548 -0.86 -26.02 -12.43
CA PRO A 548 -2.03 -26.84 -12.76
C PRO A 548 -3.22 -26.04 -13.32
N ALA A 549 -3.26 -24.72 -13.11
CA ALA A 549 -4.26 -23.81 -13.67
C ALA A 549 -3.62 -22.45 -14.02
N TYR A 550 -4.33 -21.63 -14.79
CA TYR A 550 -3.84 -20.30 -15.19
C TYR A 550 -3.76 -19.37 -13.98
N SER A 551 -4.88 -19.17 -13.28
CA SER A 551 -4.95 -18.46 -11.99
C SER A 551 -5.23 -19.46 -10.86
N ILE A 552 -4.52 -19.29 -9.74
CA ILE A 552 -4.63 -20.08 -8.51
C ILE A 552 -4.51 -19.08 -7.36
N GLU A 553 -5.62 -18.78 -6.69
CA GLU A 553 -5.69 -17.70 -5.70
C GLU A 553 -6.54 -18.12 -4.49
N LEU A 554 -6.19 -17.59 -3.32
CA LEU A 554 -7.02 -17.71 -2.12
C LEU A 554 -8.19 -16.74 -2.24
N CYS A 555 -9.41 -17.26 -2.28
CA CYS A 555 -10.60 -16.43 -2.42
C CYS A 555 -11.82 -17.05 -1.76
N GLY A 556 -12.43 -16.28 -0.85
CA GLY A 556 -13.70 -16.60 -0.22
C GLY A 556 -14.93 -16.19 -1.05
N GLY A 557 -14.74 -15.57 -2.20
CA GLY A 557 -15.83 -15.07 -3.04
C GLY A 557 -16.64 -16.14 -3.78
N THR A 558 -17.74 -15.71 -4.36
CA THR A 558 -18.50 -16.54 -5.30
C THR A 558 -17.94 -16.39 -6.71
N HIS A 559 -17.82 -17.50 -7.43
CA HIS A 559 -17.27 -17.53 -8.79
C HIS A 559 -18.22 -18.21 -9.77
N VAL A 560 -17.95 -18.00 -11.05
CA VAL A 560 -18.58 -18.75 -12.14
C VAL A 560 -18.21 -20.23 -12.08
N ARG A 561 -18.95 -21.10 -12.78
CA ARG A 561 -18.64 -22.53 -12.87
C ARG A 561 -17.61 -22.82 -13.94
N ARG A 562 -17.62 -22.03 -15.02
CA ARG A 562 -16.64 -22.09 -16.10
C ARG A 562 -16.22 -20.70 -16.53
N THR A 563 -15.00 -20.57 -17.03
CA THR A 563 -14.49 -19.27 -17.51
C THR A 563 -15.34 -18.68 -18.63
N GLY A 564 -16.05 -19.52 -19.41
CA GLY A 564 -16.98 -19.08 -20.45
C GLY A 564 -18.21 -18.35 -19.92
N ASP A 565 -18.65 -18.64 -18.69
CA ASP A 565 -19.80 -17.99 -18.06
C ASP A 565 -19.52 -16.49 -17.75
N ILE A 566 -18.26 -16.06 -17.83
CA ILE A 566 -17.88 -14.64 -17.68
C ILE A 566 -18.40 -13.80 -18.87
N GLY A 567 -18.50 -14.40 -20.06
CA GLY A 567 -18.89 -13.70 -21.29
C GLY A 567 -17.77 -12.79 -21.82
N TYR A 568 -18.12 -11.62 -22.35
CA TYR A 568 -17.14 -10.69 -22.90
C TYR A 568 -16.51 -9.82 -21.80
N PHE A 569 -15.19 -9.61 -21.83
CA PHE A 569 -14.47 -8.74 -20.90
C PHE A 569 -13.91 -7.50 -21.63
N ARG A 570 -14.08 -6.32 -21.05
CA ARG A 570 -13.61 -5.05 -21.61
C ARG A 570 -13.01 -4.15 -20.54
N ILE A 571 -11.79 -3.68 -20.76
CA ILE A 571 -11.16 -2.64 -19.95
C ILE A 571 -11.77 -1.29 -20.34
N VAL A 572 -12.26 -0.56 -19.35
CA VAL A 572 -12.82 0.79 -19.49
C VAL A 572 -11.71 1.83 -19.42
N GLY A 573 -10.76 1.65 -18.49
CA GLY A 573 -9.70 2.61 -18.30
C GLY A 573 -8.70 2.20 -17.24
N GLU A 574 -7.65 3.02 -17.13
CA GLU A 574 -6.57 2.84 -16.18
C GLU A 574 -6.13 4.21 -15.63
N GLY A 575 -5.77 4.26 -14.34
CA GLY A 575 -5.45 5.52 -13.65
C GLY A 575 -4.60 5.37 -12.39
N ALA A 576 -4.00 6.47 -11.93
CA ALA A 576 -3.26 6.50 -10.65
C ALA A 576 -4.23 6.63 -9.48
N VAL A 577 -4.05 5.82 -8.43
CA VAL A 577 -4.78 5.98 -7.15
C VAL A 577 -3.88 6.63 -6.10
N SER A 578 -2.66 6.11 -5.97
CA SER A 578 -1.63 6.60 -5.06
C SER A 578 -0.25 6.31 -5.64
N ALA A 579 0.81 6.81 -5.00
CA ALA A 579 2.18 6.47 -5.39
C ALA A 579 2.36 4.95 -5.38
N GLY A 580 2.78 4.38 -6.52
CA GLY A 580 3.01 2.94 -6.66
C GLY A 580 1.77 2.09 -6.96
N VAL A 581 0.57 2.68 -7.08
CA VAL A 581 -0.69 1.93 -7.25
C VAL A 581 -1.48 2.45 -8.46
N ARG A 582 -1.83 1.52 -9.35
CA ARG A 582 -2.68 1.78 -10.54
C ARG A 582 -4.00 1.05 -10.40
N ARG A 583 -5.08 1.70 -10.83
CA ARG A 583 -6.43 1.16 -10.89
C ARG A 583 -6.76 0.81 -12.32
N ILE A 584 -7.27 -0.40 -12.51
CA ILE A 584 -7.89 -0.87 -13.75
C ILE A 584 -9.40 -0.92 -13.50
N GLU A 585 -10.18 -0.26 -14.35
CA GLU A 585 -11.63 -0.36 -14.36
C GLU A 585 -12.04 -1.17 -15.59
N ALA A 586 -12.92 -2.15 -15.39
CA ALA A 586 -13.36 -3.05 -16.44
C ALA A 586 -14.79 -3.52 -16.21
N VAL A 587 -15.39 -4.10 -17.25
CA VAL A 587 -16.73 -4.68 -17.24
C VAL A 587 -16.70 -6.06 -17.88
N ALA A 588 -17.60 -6.94 -17.45
CA ALA A 588 -17.74 -8.29 -17.97
C ALA A 588 -19.21 -8.62 -18.29
N GLY A 589 -19.43 -9.60 -19.16
CA GLY A 589 -20.76 -10.09 -19.54
C GLY A 589 -21.62 -9.00 -20.20
N GLU A 590 -22.89 -8.93 -19.80
CA GLU A 590 -23.88 -7.99 -20.34
C GLU A 590 -23.44 -6.51 -20.20
N ALA A 591 -22.74 -6.17 -19.11
CA ALA A 591 -22.21 -4.81 -18.92
C ALA A 591 -21.17 -4.43 -19.99
N ALA A 592 -20.35 -5.40 -20.43
CA ALA A 592 -19.38 -5.20 -21.51
C ALA A 592 -20.07 -5.07 -22.86
N GLU A 593 -21.09 -5.89 -23.12
CA GLU A 593 -21.91 -5.80 -24.34
C GLU A 593 -22.63 -4.45 -24.45
N ALA A 594 -23.27 -4.01 -23.35
CA ALA A 594 -23.94 -2.72 -23.28
C ALA A 594 -22.96 -1.55 -23.51
N LEU A 595 -21.75 -1.63 -22.96
CA LEU A 595 -20.71 -0.63 -23.19
C LEU A 595 -20.33 -0.56 -24.68
N VAL A 596 -20.05 -1.69 -25.32
CA VAL A 596 -19.70 -1.72 -26.75
C VAL A 596 -20.85 -1.20 -27.62
N ALA A 597 -22.08 -1.64 -27.36
CA ALA A 597 -23.25 -1.16 -28.10
C ALA A 597 -23.46 0.37 -27.93
N SER A 598 -23.13 0.93 -26.77
CA SER A 598 -23.16 2.38 -26.55
C SER A 598 -22.07 3.12 -27.35
N GLN A 599 -20.85 2.57 -27.38
CA GLN A 599 -19.72 3.14 -28.13
C GLN A 599 -19.97 3.08 -29.64
N GLU A 600 -20.54 1.98 -30.12
CA GLU A 600 -20.91 1.81 -31.53
C GLU A 600 -22.00 2.81 -31.95
N ARG A 601 -23.03 3.05 -31.11
CA ARG A 601 -24.04 4.08 -31.38
C ARG A 601 -23.41 5.47 -31.55
N VAL A 602 -22.54 5.88 -30.62
CA VAL A 602 -21.85 7.18 -30.70
C VAL A 602 -21.00 7.28 -31.97
N LEU A 603 -20.29 6.21 -32.33
CA LEU A 603 -19.48 6.18 -33.55
C LEU A 603 -20.35 6.30 -34.81
N ASN A 604 -21.48 5.60 -34.86
CA ASN A 604 -22.42 5.65 -35.97
C ASN A 604 -23.10 7.03 -36.09
N GLU A 605 -23.43 7.67 -34.97
CA GLU A 605 -23.94 9.05 -34.95
C GLU A 605 -22.91 10.04 -35.50
N ALA A 606 -21.65 9.92 -35.09
CA ALA A 606 -20.55 10.74 -35.62
C ALA A 606 -20.33 10.50 -37.12
N ALA A 607 -20.33 9.24 -37.56
CA ALA A 607 -20.22 8.85 -38.96
C ALA A 607 -21.37 9.43 -39.80
N GLY A 608 -22.61 9.36 -39.29
CA GLY A 608 -23.79 9.94 -39.92
C GLY A 608 -23.70 11.47 -40.05
N ALA A 609 -23.25 12.17 -39.01
CA ALA A 609 -23.03 13.62 -39.04
C ALA A 609 -21.96 14.03 -40.06
N LEU A 610 -20.91 13.22 -40.19
CA LEU A 610 -19.79 13.44 -41.11
C LEU A 610 -20.06 12.93 -42.54
N ARG A 611 -21.15 12.15 -42.73
CA ARG A 611 -21.53 11.46 -43.97
C ARG A 611 -20.42 10.55 -44.51
N VAL A 612 -19.78 9.79 -43.63
CA VAL A 612 -18.74 8.81 -43.97
C VAL A 612 -19.01 7.47 -43.29
N SER A 613 -18.25 6.43 -43.61
CA SER A 613 -18.35 5.17 -42.86
C SER A 613 -17.71 5.33 -41.46
N PRO A 614 -18.10 4.51 -40.47
CA PRO A 614 -17.47 4.51 -39.13
C PRO A 614 -15.93 4.43 -39.16
N MET A 615 -15.36 3.70 -40.12
CA MET A 615 -13.91 3.54 -40.26
C MET A 615 -13.22 4.83 -40.75
N ASP A 616 -13.93 5.69 -41.47
CA ASP A 616 -13.40 6.91 -42.06
C ASP A 616 -13.58 8.14 -41.16
N VAL A 617 -14.25 8.00 -40.00
CA VAL A 617 -14.58 9.10 -39.09
C VAL A 617 -13.33 9.89 -38.68
N ALA A 618 -12.25 9.19 -38.32
CA ALA A 618 -11.02 9.83 -37.86
C ALA A 618 -10.36 10.67 -38.96
N GLU A 619 -10.23 10.11 -40.16
CA GLU A 619 -9.66 10.80 -41.32
C GLU A 619 -10.52 12.01 -41.71
N ARG A 620 -11.84 11.84 -41.78
CA ARG A 620 -12.77 12.92 -42.14
C ARG A 620 -12.76 14.05 -41.12
N LEU A 621 -12.70 13.72 -39.83
CA LEU A 621 -12.61 14.71 -38.77
C LEU A 621 -11.31 15.50 -38.85
N ALA A 622 -10.18 14.84 -39.10
CA ALA A 622 -8.89 15.50 -39.28
C ALA A 622 -8.93 16.49 -40.46
N ALA A 623 -9.48 16.07 -41.61
CA ALA A 623 -9.66 16.93 -42.78
C ALA A 623 -10.55 18.15 -42.48
N ILE A 624 -11.66 17.98 -41.76
CA ILE A 624 -12.55 19.09 -41.37
C ILE A 624 -11.86 20.07 -40.43
N LEU A 625 -11.06 19.58 -39.47
CA LEU A 625 -10.31 20.43 -38.55
C LEU A 625 -9.24 21.24 -39.29
N GLU A 626 -8.58 20.64 -40.30
CA GLU A 626 -7.64 21.35 -41.17
C GLU A 626 -8.33 22.40 -42.04
N ASP A 627 -9.44 22.03 -42.68
CA ASP A 627 -10.26 22.92 -43.48
C ASP A 627 -10.79 24.10 -42.65
N ARG A 628 -11.22 23.85 -41.41
CA ARG A 628 -11.65 24.90 -40.47
C ARG A 628 -10.50 25.88 -40.20
N ARG A 629 -9.31 25.39 -39.87
CA ARG A 629 -8.12 26.25 -39.67
C ARG A 629 -7.73 27.01 -40.93
N ARG A 630 -7.96 26.44 -42.12
CA ARG A 630 -7.74 27.14 -43.41
C ARG A 630 -8.78 28.24 -43.62
N LEU A 631 -10.05 27.95 -43.38
CA LEU A 631 -11.15 28.91 -43.52
C LEU A 631 -11.04 30.06 -42.51
N GLU A 632 -10.67 29.79 -41.26
CA GLU A 632 -10.41 30.82 -40.24
C GLU A 632 -9.28 31.77 -40.68
N ARG A 633 -8.22 31.26 -41.29
CA ARG A 633 -7.14 32.08 -41.88
C ARG A 633 -7.61 32.91 -43.07
N GLN A 634 -8.36 32.29 -43.99
CA GLN A 634 -8.91 33.00 -45.16
C GLN A 634 -9.90 34.10 -44.76
N LEU A 635 -10.71 33.86 -43.73
CA LEU A 635 -11.64 34.85 -43.20
C LEU A 635 -10.91 36.06 -42.62
N ALA A 636 -9.88 35.84 -41.81
CA ALA A 636 -9.03 36.91 -41.29
C ALA A 636 -8.35 37.70 -42.43
N ASP A 637 -7.79 37.01 -43.42
CA ASP A 637 -7.18 37.68 -44.57
C ASP A 637 -8.20 38.46 -45.43
N ALA A 638 -9.40 37.93 -45.61
CA ALA A 638 -10.48 38.61 -46.32
C ALA A 638 -10.96 39.85 -45.54
N GLN A 639 -11.12 39.75 -44.22
CA GLN A 639 -11.45 40.88 -43.34
C GLN A 639 -10.36 41.96 -43.40
N ARG A 640 -9.07 41.59 -43.40
CA ARG A 640 -7.96 42.55 -43.60
C ARG A 640 -8.00 43.22 -44.97
N LYS A 641 -8.29 42.47 -46.04
CA LYS A 641 -8.40 43.02 -47.40
C LYS A 641 -9.60 43.96 -47.54
N LEU A 642 -10.73 43.63 -46.93
CA LEU A 642 -11.92 44.48 -46.87
C LEU A 642 -11.64 45.78 -46.08
N ALA A 643 -10.97 45.67 -44.93
CA ALA A 643 -10.60 46.81 -44.10
C ALA A 643 -9.59 47.75 -44.81
N THR A 644 -8.63 47.18 -45.55
CA THR A 644 -7.66 47.94 -46.36
C THR A 644 -8.21 48.37 -47.72
N GLY A 645 -9.43 47.93 -48.08
CA GLY A 645 -10.31 48.49 -49.11
C GLY A 645 -9.68 48.93 -50.43
N GLY A 646 -8.73 48.15 -50.99
CA GLY A 646 -8.22 48.29 -52.37
C GLY A 646 -7.63 49.62 -52.82
N GLY A 647 -7.66 50.67 -51.99
CA GLY A 647 -7.18 52.01 -52.28
C GLY A 647 -6.13 52.45 -51.27
N ALA A 648 -5.08 53.12 -51.76
CA ALA A 648 -4.04 53.70 -50.93
C ALA A 648 -4.67 54.67 -49.90
N ALA A 649 -4.20 54.59 -48.65
CA ALA A 649 -4.62 55.55 -47.62
C ALA A 649 -4.29 56.97 -48.10
N GLN A 650 -5.20 57.92 -47.92
CA GLN A 650 -4.86 59.32 -48.15
C GLN A 650 -3.79 59.71 -47.13
N VAL A 651 -2.62 60.09 -47.64
CA VAL A 651 -1.48 60.52 -46.82
C VAL A 651 -1.48 62.05 -46.80
N GLU A 652 -1.64 62.62 -45.62
CA GLU A 652 -1.52 64.06 -45.39
C GLU A 652 -0.19 64.39 -44.70
N ASP A 653 0.39 65.55 -45.01
CA ASP A 653 1.58 66.06 -44.33
C ASP A 653 1.14 67.05 -43.24
N VAL A 654 1.46 66.72 -42.00
CA VAL A 654 1.17 67.57 -40.84
C VAL A 654 2.49 67.90 -40.16
N ALA A 655 2.92 69.16 -40.30
CA ALA A 655 4.15 69.68 -39.71
C ALA A 655 5.44 68.88 -40.06
N GLY A 656 5.52 68.32 -41.27
CA GLY A 656 6.66 67.54 -41.76
C GLY A 656 6.58 66.04 -41.46
N VAL A 657 5.46 65.57 -40.88
CA VAL A 657 5.19 64.15 -40.62
C VAL A 657 4.07 63.67 -41.54
N ARG A 658 4.32 62.57 -42.25
CA ARG A 658 3.31 61.93 -43.10
C ARG A 658 2.35 61.10 -42.25
N LEU A 659 1.08 61.50 -42.22
CA LEU A 659 0.00 60.83 -41.50
C LEU A 659 -0.94 60.12 -42.48
N ALA A 660 -1.29 58.88 -42.16
CA ALA A 660 -2.30 58.11 -42.88
C ALA A 660 -3.33 57.59 -41.87
N ALA A 661 -4.48 58.28 -41.76
CA ALA A 661 -5.55 57.91 -40.85
C ALA A 661 -6.63 57.11 -41.59
N ARG A 662 -7.08 55.98 -41.02
CA ARG A 662 -8.15 55.17 -41.60
C ARG A 662 -9.05 54.57 -40.53
N ASN A 663 -10.36 54.69 -40.70
CA ASN A 663 -11.34 53.96 -39.89
C ASN A 663 -11.55 52.58 -40.52
N LEU A 664 -11.17 51.53 -39.81
CA LEU A 664 -11.25 50.15 -40.27
C LEU A 664 -12.53 49.42 -39.81
N GLY A 665 -13.47 50.12 -39.14
CA GLY A 665 -14.69 49.53 -38.61
C GLY A 665 -14.44 48.59 -37.43
N GLU A 666 -15.29 47.57 -37.26
CA GLU A 666 -15.21 46.57 -36.19
C GLU A 666 -14.18 45.47 -36.50
N VAL A 667 -12.91 45.82 -36.59
CA VAL A 667 -11.80 44.85 -36.72
C VAL A 667 -11.25 44.50 -35.34
N PRO A 668 -11.13 43.21 -34.98
CA PRO A 668 -10.57 42.80 -33.70
C PRO A 668 -9.16 43.38 -33.47
N ALA A 669 -8.87 43.85 -32.25
CA ALA A 669 -7.63 44.55 -31.91
C ALA A 669 -6.35 43.78 -32.27
N ARG A 670 -6.39 42.44 -32.22
CA ARG A 670 -5.25 41.57 -32.59
C ARG A 670 -4.87 41.69 -34.07
N GLU A 671 -5.82 42.02 -34.95
CA GLU A 671 -5.60 42.17 -36.38
C GLU A 671 -5.17 43.59 -36.77
N LEU A 672 -5.52 44.60 -35.96
CA LEU A 672 -5.06 45.98 -36.14
C LEU A 672 -3.54 46.12 -36.02
N LYS A 673 -2.90 45.31 -35.17
CA LYS A 673 -1.44 45.35 -34.95
C LYS A 673 -0.62 45.03 -36.21
N GLY A 674 -1.17 44.28 -37.17
CA GLY A 674 -0.51 44.00 -38.44
C GLY A 674 -0.74 45.07 -39.51
N LEU A 675 -1.62 46.05 -39.25
CA LEU A 675 -2.04 47.10 -40.17
C LEU A 675 -1.54 48.50 -39.78
N ALA A 676 -1.16 48.70 -38.52
CA ALA A 676 -0.46 49.88 -38.00
C ALA A 676 1.06 49.69 -38.12
#